data_AF-A0A6J5WAX7-F1
#
_entry.id   AF-A0A6J5WAX7-F1
#
_cell.length_a   1.000
_cell.length_b   1.000
_cell.length_c   1.000
_cell.angle_alpha   90.00
_cell.angle_beta   90.00
_cell.angle_gamma   90.00
#
_symmetry.space_group_name_H-M   'P 1'
#
loop_
_entity.id
_entity.type
_entity.pdbx_description
1 polymer ?
#
loop_
_entity_poly.entity_id
_entity_poly.type
_entity_poly.pdbx_seq_one_letter_code
_entity_poly.pdbx_strand_id
1 'polypeptide(L)'
;MQLKVVSKDDPWSQRVDFLIEVMVSFFEKQQSQKEKINALPLYPNELIMWDESLVPSINYSGEGCLALPKLNLQFLTLHDYLLRNFNLFRLESTYEIREDIQEAVPHLLSYINNEGETAFRGWSRMAVPIKQFRISEVKQPNIGEVKPAAVTAEVTFSVSSYKAQIRSEWNALKEHDVLFLLSIRPSFEPLSAEEDGKASVPQRLGLQYVRGCEIIEIRDEEGTLMNDFTGRIKRDEWKPPKGELRTVTVALDTAQYHMDVSNIAAKGSEDVYGTFNILMRRKPKENNFKAILESIRDLMNEYCIVPDWLHNIFLGYGNPSAAQWTNMPGLLGTVDFKDTFLDAEHLKECFPDDQVCFISPDGTENLNPRPPFRIRLPKTIKSSTNALPGNKKSTDSISDVPVKNSDIEKEKIVVEAYTPPDPGPYPQDQPKKNSVRFTPTQVGAIISGIQPGLTMVVGPPGTGKTDTAVQILNVLYHNCPSQRTLIITHSNQALNDLFEKIMQRDVPARYLLRLGQGEQELATDLDFSRQGRVNAMLVRRLELLSEVERLARSLQLPEDVGYTCETAGYFWLLHVYSRWEQFLAACVDNKDKPSFVKDRFPFKEFFSNTLKPVFIGESFEKDMRAAKGCFRHLKTMFQELEECRAFELLKSTADRANYLMTKQAKIVAMTCTHAALKRKDFLQLGFKGRKMVMHG
;
A
#
# COMPACT_ATOMS: atom_id res chain seq x y z
N MET A 1 -21.82 40.85 -15.47
CA MET A 1 -20.66 40.99 -16.36
C MET A 1 -20.53 42.46 -16.73
N GLN A 2 -19.49 43.15 -16.26
CA GLN A 2 -19.17 44.50 -16.73
C GLN A 2 -18.19 44.37 -17.88
N LEU A 3 -18.64 44.60 -19.12
CA LEU A 3 -17.76 44.76 -20.27
C LEU A 3 -16.87 45.98 -19.99
N LYS A 4 -15.57 45.76 -19.74
CA LYS A 4 -14.60 46.85 -19.67
C LYS A 4 -14.47 47.44 -21.07
N VAL A 5 -14.96 48.66 -21.25
CA VAL A 5 -14.88 49.39 -22.51
C VAL A 5 -13.41 49.74 -22.75
N VAL A 6 -12.83 49.23 -23.84
CA VAL A 6 -11.47 49.57 -24.27
C VAL A 6 -11.47 51.04 -24.69
N SER A 7 -10.51 51.82 -24.20
CA SER A 7 -10.37 53.23 -24.58
C SER A 7 -10.12 53.36 -26.08
N LYS A 8 -10.68 54.38 -26.73
CA LYS A 8 -10.40 54.68 -28.15
C LYS A 8 -8.93 55.04 -28.41
N ASP A 9 -8.21 55.41 -27.35
CA ASP A 9 -6.79 55.77 -27.41
C ASP A 9 -5.85 54.57 -27.19
N ASP A 10 -6.39 53.36 -27.02
CA ASP A 10 -5.59 52.15 -26.86
C ASP A 10 -5.01 51.71 -28.23
N PRO A 11 -3.68 51.65 -28.42
CA PRO A 11 -3.07 51.25 -29.68
C PRO A 11 -3.47 49.83 -30.12
N TRP A 12 -3.89 48.96 -29.21
CA TRP A 12 -4.37 47.61 -29.53
C TRP A 12 -5.78 47.60 -30.11
N SER A 13 -6.57 48.67 -29.91
CA SER A 13 -7.93 48.80 -30.46
C SER A 13 -7.97 48.98 -31.99
N GLN A 14 -6.84 49.35 -32.62
CA GLN A 14 -6.72 49.48 -34.06
C GLN A 14 -6.28 48.16 -34.75
N ARG A 15 -5.80 47.18 -33.97
CA ARG A 15 -5.33 45.89 -34.46
C ARG A 15 -6.49 44.90 -34.55
N VAL A 16 -7.06 44.77 -35.74
CA VAL A 16 -8.17 43.85 -36.02
C VAL A 16 -7.81 42.41 -35.70
N ASP A 17 -6.57 41.99 -36.00
CA ASP A 17 -6.06 40.66 -35.67
C ASP A 17 -6.04 40.39 -34.16
N PHE A 18 -5.58 41.36 -33.36
CA PHE A 18 -5.62 41.28 -31.90
C PHE A 18 -7.06 41.21 -31.37
N LEU A 19 -7.97 42.04 -31.89
CA LEU A 19 -9.37 42.03 -31.46
C LEU A 19 -10.07 40.71 -31.81
N ILE A 20 -9.80 40.15 -33.00
CA ILE A 20 -10.29 38.83 -33.39
C ILE A 20 -9.75 37.77 -32.44
N GLU A 21 -8.44 37.77 -32.15
CA GLU A 21 -7.83 36.79 -31.24
C GLU A 21 -8.42 36.89 -29.84
N VAL A 22 -8.67 38.10 -29.31
CA VAL A 22 -9.32 38.29 -28.01
C VAL A 22 -10.74 37.73 -28.03
N MET A 23 -11.51 37.97 -29.09
CA MET A 23 -12.86 37.42 -29.22
C MET A 23 -12.83 35.89 -29.32
N VAL A 24 -11.94 35.33 -30.14
CA VAL A 24 -11.79 33.87 -30.32
C VAL A 24 -11.37 33.23 -29.00
N SER A 25 -10.29 33.71 -28.36
CA SER A 25 -9.78 33.17 -27.09
C SER A 25 -10.81 33.23 -25.95
N PHE A 26 -11.67 34.24 -25.93
CA PHE A 26 -12.70 34.37 -24.91
C PHE A 26 -13.91 33.45 -25.12
N PHE A 27 -14.29 33.20 -26.38
CA PHE A 27 -15.50 32.45 -26.73
C PHE A 27 -15.24 31.03 -27.28
N GLU A 28 -13.99 30.65 -27.52
CA GLU A 28 -13.65 29.32 -27.99
C GLU A 28 -14.03 28.24 -26.98
N LYS A 29 -14.35 27.05 -27.49
CA LYS A 29 -14.64 25.90 -26.64
C LYS A 29 -13.34 25.44 -25.98
N GLN A 30 -13.21 25.71 -24.69
CA GLN A 30 -12.06 25.25 -23.92
C GLN A 30 -12.17 23.74 -23.64
N GLN A 31 -11.12 23.01 -23.99
CA GLN A 31 -10.97 21.62 -23.59
C GLN A 31 -10.72 21.54 -22.08
N SER A 32 -11.41 20.64 -21.40
CA SER A 32 -11.22 20.43 -19.96
C SER A 32 -9.81 19.91 -19.66
N GLN A 33 -9.29 20.21 -18.47
CA GLN A 33 -7.98 19.70 -18.03
C GLN A 33 -7.96 18.16 -17.99
N LYS A 34 -9.10 17.54 -17.65
CA LYS A 34 -9.29 16.08 -17.66
C LYS A 34 -9.11 15.49 -19.06
N GLU A 35 -9.75 16.06 -20.07
CA GLU A 35 -9.61 15.62 -21.46
C GLU A 35 -8.19 15.80 -21.98
N LYS A 36 -7.54 16.93 -21.64
CA LYS A 36 -6.13 17.18 -22.02
C LYS A 36 -5.21 16.09 -21.48
N ILE A 37 -5.34 15.73 -20.21
CA ILE A 37 -4.50 14.69 -19.60
C ILE A 37 -4.80 13.30 -20.16
N ASN A 38 -6.08 12.98 -20.38
CA ASN A 38 -6.44 11.68 -20.96
C ASN A 38 -5.95 11.52 -22.40
N ALA A 39 -5.71 12.62 -23.11
CA ALA A 39 -5.08 12.65 -24.43
C ALA A 39 -3.54 12.67 -24.40
N LEU A 40 -2.90 12.77 -23.23
CA LEU A 40 -1.43 12.73 -23.13
C LEU A 40 -0.90 11.30 -23.14
N PRO A 41 0.15 11.02 -23.94
CA PRO A 41 0.94 9.81 -23.81
C PRO A 41 1.60 9.71 -22.44
N LEU A 42 1.72 8.48 -21.94
CA LEU A 42 2.41 8.18 -20.69
C LEU A 42 3.89 7.91 -20.88
N TYR A 43 4.27 7.40 -22.05
CA TYR A 43 5.66 7.20 -22.40
C TYR A 43 6.25 8.48 -23.00
N PRO A 44 7.49 8.82 -22.65
CA PRO A 44 8.21 9.86 -23.36
C PRO A 44 8.53 9.44 -24.80
N ASN A 45 8.64 10.43 -25.68
CA ASN A 45 9.10 10.30 -27.05
C ASN A 45 10.36 11.17 -27.27
N GLU A 46 10.95 11.05 -28.45
CA GLU A 46 12.15 11.78 -28.84
C GLU A 46 12.03 13.29 -28.75
N LEU A 47 10.84 13.87 -28.94
CA LEU A 47 10.68 15.32 -28.89
C LEU A 47 10.83 15.84 -27.45
N ILE A 48 10.30 15.09 -26.47
CA ILE A 48 10.31 15.50 -25.06
C ILE A 48 11.66 15.18 -24.40
N MET A 49 12.26 14.03 -24.72
CA MET A 49 13.51 13.57 -24.06
C MET A 49 14.67 14.55 -24.22
N TRP A 50 14.76 15.22 -25.37
CA TRP A 50 15.86 16.13 -25.71
C TRP A 50 15.48 17.61 -25.68
N ASP A 51 14.29 17.96 -25.18
CA ASP A 51 13.93 19.35 -24.91
C ASP A 51 14.51 19.79 -23.56
N GLU A 52 15.63 20.54 -23.59
CA GLU A 52 16.33 21.01 -22.38
C GLU A 52 15.52 21.99 -21.53
N SER A 53 14.45 22.59 -22.07
CA SER A 53 13.56 23.48 -21.30
C SER A 53 12.63 22.72 -20.34
N LEU A 54 12.37 21.44 -20.66
CA LEU A 54 11.51 20.53 -19.91
C LEU A 54 12.32 19.46 -19.17
N VAL A 55 13.37 18.94 -19.80
CA VAL A 55 14.25 17.88 -19.30
C VAL A 55 15.68 18.43 -19.24
N PRO A 56 16.04 19.16 -18.17
CA PRO A 56 17.35 19.77 -18.05
C PRO A 56 18.46 18.72 -17.95
N SER A 57 19.65 19.06 -18.44
CA SER A 57 20.86 18.27 -18.16
C SER A 57 21.35 18.51 -16.72
N ILE A 58 22.22 17.62 -16.21
CA ILE A 58 22.80 17.70 -14.86
C ILE A 58 23.44 19.07 -14.57
N ASN A 59 23.94 19.75 -15.61
CA ASN A 59 24.69 21.00 -15.51
C ASN A 59 23.80 22.26 -15.46
N TYR A 60 22.53 22.13 -15.11
CA TYR A 60 21.64 23.29 -14.98
C TYR A 60 22.11 24.22 -13.84
N SER A 61 22.51 25.44 -14.18
CA SER A 61 23.10 26.43 -13.25
C SER A 61 22.09 27.09 -12.30
N GLY A 62 20.78 26.90 -12.52
CA GLY A 62 19.75 27.61 -11.77
C GLY A 62 19.51 29.07 -12.19
N GLU A 63 20.28 29.60 -13.15
CA GLU A 63 20.20 31.02 -13.56
C GLU A 63 18.98 31.32 -14.44
N GLY A 64 18.57 30.40 -15.32
CA GLY A 64 17.40 30.54 -16.18
C GLY A 64 16.19 29.77 -15.64
N CYS A 65 14.95 30.19 -15.86
CA CYS A 65 13.78 29.43 -15.39
C CYS A 65 13.50 28.18 -16.24
N LEU A 66 13.03 27.10 -15.60
CA LEU A 66 12.52 25.92 -16.28
C LEU A 66 10.98 25.92 -16.31
N ALA A 67 10.40 25.32 -17.34
CA ALA A 67 8.94 25.16 -17.49
C ALA A 67 8.41 24.00 -16.63
N LEU A 68 8.82 23.96 -15.37
CA LEU A 68 8.50 22.89 -14.41
C LEU A 68 7.51 23.36 -13.34
N PRO A 69 6.53 22.52 -12.95
CA PRO A 69 5.72 22.77 -11.78
C PRO A 69 6.57 22.88 -10.51
N LYS A 70 6.14 23.73 -9.57
CA LYS A 70 6.80 23.87 -8.26
C LYS A 70 5.95 23.21 -7.18
N LEU A 71 6.57 22.36 -6.38
CA LEU A 71 6.00 21.84 -5.14
C LEU A 71 6.35 22.81 -4.00
N ASN A 72 5.33 23.31 -3.32
CA ASN A 72 5.48 24.19 -2.16
C ASN A 72 4.40 23.78 -1.13
N LEU A 73 4.03 24.68 -0.24
CA LEU A 73 3.07 24.39 0.83
C LEU A 73 1.61 24.30 0.36
N GLN A 74 1.22 24.99 -0.71
CA GLN A 74 -0.18 25.17 -1.10
C GLN A 74 -0.46 24.79 -2.55
N PHE A 75 -1.66 24.22 -2.78
CA PHE A 75 -2.14 23.77 -4.09
C PHE A 75 -3.61 24.15 -4.29
N LEU A 76 -3.96 24.71 -5.46
CA LEU A 76 -5.28 25.31 -5.70
C LEU A 76 -6.43 24.33 -5.48
N THR A 77 -6.24 23.10 -5.95
CA THR A 77 -7.19 21.99 -5.83
C THR A 77 -6.42 20.67 -5.77
N LEU A 78 -7.11 19.57 -5.47
CA LEU A 78 -6.53 18.24 -5.59
C LEU A 78 -6.08 17.94 -7.04
N HIS A 79 -6.81 18.47 -8.04
CA HIS A 79 -6.43 18.30 -9.44
C HIS A 79 -5.12 19.03 -9.75
N ASP A 80 -4.93 20.26 -9.24
CA ASP A 80 -3.65 21.00 -9.36
C ASP A 80 -2.51 20.21 -8.70
N TYR A 81 -2.69 19.76 -7.45
CA TYR A 81 -1.69 18.94 -6.76
C TYR A 81 -1.30 17.70 -7.57
N LEU A 82 -2.28 16.93 -8.05
CA LEU A 82 -2.03 15.71 -8.83
C LEU A 82 -1.36 16.01 -10.16
N LEU A 83 -1.78 17.06 -10.87
CA LEU A 83 -1.20 17.45 -12.15
C LEU A 83 0.26 17.90 -12.03
N ARG A 84 0.60 18.66 -10.97
CA ARG A 84 2.00 19.05 -10.73
C ARG A 84 2.88 17.83 -10.47
N ASN A 85 2.42 16.92 -9.61
CA ASN A 85 3.14 15.68 -9.32
C ASN A 85 3.22 14.77 -10.55
N PHE A 86 2.15 14.65 -11.34
CA PHE A 86 2.13 13.89 -12.60
C PHE A 86 3.20 14.39 -13.57
N ASN A 87 3.25 15.70 -13.81
CA ASN A 87 4.22 16.29 -14.74
C ASN A 87 5.66 16.16 -14.24
N LEU A 88 5.92 16.45 -12.96
CA LEU A 88 7.26 16.32 -12.38
C LEU A 88 7.75 14.88 -12.45
N PHE A 89 6.93 13.92 -12.01
CA PHE A 89 7.29 12.51 -12.02
C PHE A 89 7.50 11.97 -13.44
N ARG A 90 6.68 12.43 -14.40
CA ARG A 90 6.86 12.09 -15.82
C ARG A 90 8.19 12.61 -16.36
N LEU A 91 8.56 13.85 -16.05
CA LEU A 91 9.79 14.48 -16.55
C LEU A 91 11.04 13.89 -15.88
N GLU A 92 10.99 13.62 -14.58
CA GLU A 92 12.04 12.90 -13.85
C GLU A 92 12.26 11.50 -14.47
N SER A 93 11.18 10.74 -14.67
CA SER A 93 11.28 9.42 -15.32
C SER A 93 11.82 9.52 -16.75
N THR A 94 11.47 10.59 -17.47
CA THR A 94 11.97 10.84 -18.84
C THR A 94 13.48 11.05 -18.85
N TYR A 95 14.00 11.78 -17.87
CA TYR A 95 15.44 11.97 -17.70
C TYR A 95 16.16 10.62 -17.47
N GLU A 96 15.66 9.78 -16.57
CA GLU A 96 16.24 8.45 -16.33
C GLU A 96 16.22 7.56 -17.58
N ILE A 97 15.12 7.55 -18.33
CA ILE A 97 14.99 6.78 -19.58
C ILE A 97 15.98 7.28 -20.63
N ARG A 98 16.19 8.61 -20.71
CA ARG A 98 17.18 9.21 -21.60
C ARG A 98 18.60 8.75 -21.26
N GLU A 99 18.95 8.65 -19.98
CA GLU A 99 20.25 8.11 -19.55
C GLU A 99 20.40 6.63 -19.91
N ASP A 100 19.36 5.82 -19.68
CA ASP A 100 19.38 4.40 -20.06
C ASP A 100 19.58 4.19 -21.57
N ILE A 101 18.97 5.04 -22.41
CA ILE A 101 19.18 5.02 -23.87
C ILE A 101 20.62 5.40 -24.22
N GLN A 102 21.16 6.45 -23.60
CA GLN A 102 22.54 6.90 -23.81
C GLN A 102 23.58 5.86 -23.36
N GLU A 103 23.27 5.07 -22.33
CA GLU A 103 24.11 3.95 -21.90
C GLU A 103 23.99 2.76 -22.86
N ALA A 104 22.76 2.38 -23.25
CA ALA A 104 22.52 1.13 -23.96
C ALA A 104 22.87 1.19 -25.46
N VAL A 105 22.59 2.30 -26.14
CA VAL A 105 22.69 2.41 -27.60
C VAL A 105 24.14 2.37 -28.12
N PRO A 106 25.13 3.08 -27.55
CA PRO A 106 26.50 3.07 -28.06
C PRO A 106 27.12 1.67 -28.14
N HIS A 107 26.74 0.76 -27.24
CA HIS A 107 27.23 -0.62 -27.23
C HIS A 107 26.77 -1.48 -28.40
N LEU A 108 25.70 -1.07 -29.12
CA LEU A 108 25.19 -1.79 -30.28
C LEU A 108 26.05 -1.61 -31.53
N LEU A 109 26.89 -0.57 -31.56
CA LEU A 109 27.79 -0.24 -32.69
C LEU A 109 27.04 -0.29 -34.03
N SER A 110 26.04 0.58 -34.19
CA SER A 110 25.24 0.71 -35.40
C SER A 110 26.09 1.19 -36.58
N TYR A 111 25.90 0.60 -37.75
CA TYR A 111 26.55 0.99 -39.00
C TYR A 111 25.61 0.74 -40.18
N ILE A 112 25.94 1.30 -41.34
CA ILE A 112 25.23 1.02 -42.59
C ILE A 112 25.91 -0.16 -43.28
N ASN A 113 25.14 -1.21 -43.59
CA ASN A 113 25.65 -2.38 -44.28
C ASN A 113 25.83 -2.11 -45.80
N ASN A 114 26.33 -3.10 -46.54
CA ASN A 114 26.56 -2.97 -47.98
C ASN A 114 25.28 -2.77 -48.81
N GLU A 115 24.12 -3.07 -48.23
CA GLU A 115 22.80 -2.93 -48.85
C GLU A 115 22.16 -1.57 -48.53
N GLY A 116 22.84 -0.71 -47.75
CA GLY A 116 22.32 0.57 -47.32
C GLY A 116 21.39 0.51 -46.10
N GLU A 117 21.25 -0.66 -45.47
CA GLU A 117 20.40 -0.87 -44.30
C GLU A 117 21.18 -0.69 -42.99
N THR A 118 20.46 -0.33 -41.93
CA THR A 118 21.07 -0.25 -40.59
C THR A 118 21.32 -1.65 -40.04
N ALA A 119 22.57 -1.92 -39.66
CA ALA A 119 23.00 -3.15 -39.03
C ALA A 119 23.77 -2.88 -37.73
N PHE A 120 23.91 -3.91 -36.90
CA PHE A 120 24.54 -3.83 -35.57
C PHE A 120 25.65 -4.87 -35.46
N ARG A 121 26.85 -4.44 -35.04
CA ARG A 121 28.02 -5.33 -34.81
C ARG A 121 28.28 -5.57 -33.34
N GLY A 122 27.85 -4.65 -32.49
CA GLY A 122 28.01 -4.71 -31.05
C GLY A 122 26.88 -5.45 -30.36
N TRP A 123 26.91 -5.44 -29.03
CA TRP A 123 25.87 -6.03 -28.20
C TRP A 123 25.66 -5.16 -26.97
N SER A 124 24.40 -5.01 -26.56
CA SER A 124 24.03 -4.32 -25.33
C SER A 124 23.32 -5.30 -24.39
N ARG A 125 23.63 -5.24 -23.10
CA ARG A 125 22.94 -6.05 -22.08
C ARG A 125 21.45 -5.69 -21.98
N MET A 126 21.11 -4.44 -22.27
CA MET A 126 19.78 -3.85 -22.07
C MET A 126 19.01 -3.63 -23.38
N ALA A 127 19.64 -3.75 -24.54
CA ALA A 127 19.00 -3.56 -25.84
C ALA A 127 19.35 -4.68 -26.83
N VAL A 128 18.36 -5.12 -27.61
CA VAL A 128 18.46 -6.22 -28.59
C VAL A 128 17.90 -5.80 -29.96
N PRO A 129 18.51 -6.21 -31.07
CA PRO A 129 17.94 -5.99 -32.40
C PRO A 129 16.61 -6.71 -32.61
N ILE A 130 15.64 -5.98 -33.14
CA ILE A 130 14.33 -6.51 -33.53
C ILE A 130 14.48 -7.30 -34.83
N LYS A 131 13.93 -8.50 -34.86
CA LYS A 131 13.81 -9.31 -36.09
C LYS A 131 12.55 -8.99 -36.86
N GLN A 132 11.44 -8.78 -36.15
CA GLN A 132 10.17 -8.43 -36.75
C GLN A 132 9.36 -7.59 -35.77
N PHE A 133 8.70 -6.56 -36.28
CA PHE A 133 7.70 -5.78 -35.57
C PHE A 133 6.43 -5.70 -36.42
N ARG A 134 5.27 -5.91 -35.79
CA ARG A 134 3.98 -5.79 -36.48
C ARG A 134 2.88 -5.36 -35.52
N ILE A 135 2.07 -4.39 -35.93
CA ILE A 135 0.81 -4.08 -35.23
C ILE A 135 -0.19 -5.21 -35.49
N SER A 136 -0.69 -5.84 -34.42
CA SER A 136 -1.59 -6.98 -34.48
C SER A 136 -3.06 -6.57 -34.45
N GLU A 137 -3.44 -5.65 -33.57
CA GLU A 137 -4.82 -5.19 -33.40
C GLU A 137 -4.88 -3.69 -33.07
N VAL A 138 -5.84 -2.99 -33.68
CA VAL A 138 -6.24 -1.63 -33.31
C VAL A 138 -7.73 -1.64 -33.04
N LYS A 139 -8.12 -1.45 -31.78
CA LYS A 139 -9.53 -1.44 -31.39
C LYS A 139 -10.17 -0.09 -31.67
N GLN A 140 -11.46 -0.11 -31.96
CA GLN A 140 -12.24 1.11 -32.13
C GLN A 140 -12.19 1.99 -30.86
N PRO A 141 -12.18 3.33 -31.00
CA PRO A 141 -12.29 4.25 -29.87
C PRO A 141 -13.51 3.98 -29.00
N ASN A 142 -13.39 4.23 -27.69
CA ASN A 142 -14.56 4.26 -26.82
C ASN A 142 -15.43 5.47 -27.16
N ILE A 143 -16.72 5.40 -26.79
CA ILE A 143 -17.65 6.52 -27.00
C ILE A 143 -17.11 7.77 -26.28
N GLY A 144 -16.90 8.85 -27.04
CA GLY A 144 -16.39 10.13 -26.54
C GLY A 144 -14.86 10.27 -26.59
N GLU A 145 -14.13 9.20 -26.90
CA GLU A 145 -12.68 9.25 -27.12
C GLU A 145 -12.35 9.30 -28.61
N VAL A 146 -11.25 9.98 -28.96
CA VAL A 146 -10.76 10.05 -30.35
C VAL A 146 -9.68 8.99 -30.60
N LYS A 147 -8.92 8.65 -29.55
CA LYS A 147 -7.87 7.62 -29.59
C LYS A 147 -8.48 6.20 -29.53
N PRO A 148 -7.81 5.18 -30.11
CA PRO A 148 -8.29 3.80 -30.04
C PRO A 148 -8.35 3.30 -28.59
N ALA A 149 -9.27 2.36 -28.31
CA ALA A 149 -9.41 1.78 -26.98
C ALA A 149 -8.21 0.90 -26.57
N ALA A 150 -7.56 0.27 -27.55
CA ALA A 150 -6.34 -0.51 -27.36
C ALA A 150 -5.57 -0.62 -28.68
N VAL A 151 -4.25 -0.70 -28.58
CA VAL A 151 -3.35 -1.00 -29.70
C VAL A 151 -2.37 -2.07 -29.23
N THR A 152 -2.33 -3.20 -29.94
CA THR A 152 -1.42 -4.30 -29.65
C THR A 152 -0.46 -4.53 -30.80
N ALA A 153 0.76 -4.96 -30.48
CA ALA A 153 1.78 -5.29 -31.46
C ALA A 153 2.55 -6.55 -31.03
N GLU A 154 3.16 -7.22 -32.01
CA GLU A 154 4.06 -8.34 -31.81
C GLU A 154 5.49 -7.90 -32.14
N VAL A 155 6.42 -8.24 -31.25
CA VAL A 155 7.85 -7.98 -31.40
C VAL A 155 8.60 -9.29 -31.28
N THR A 156 9.35 -9.66 -32.32
CA THR A 156 10.20 -10.84 -32.33
C THR A 156 11.66 -10.44 -32.24
N PHE A 157 12.41 -11.06 -31.34
CA PHE A 157 13.86 -10.88 -31.19
C PHE A 157 14.57 -12.20 -30.89
N SER A 158 15.89 -12.22 -31.10
CA SER A 158 16.73 -13.37 -30.79
C SER A 158 17.62 -13.08 -29.58
N VAL A 159 17.74 -14.03 -28.66
CA VAL A 159 18.71 -13.99 -27.55
C VAL A 159 19.97 -14.80 -27.82
N SER A 160 20.13 -15.32 -29.05
CA SER A 160 21.24 -16.20 -29.44
C SER A 160 22.63 -15.57 -29.26
N SER A 161 22.76 -14.26 -29.47
CA SER A 161 24.03 -13.54 -29.34
C SER A 161 24.49 -13.33 -27.89
N TYR A 162 23.63 -13.58 -26.90
CA TYR A 162 23.93 -13.29 -25.50
C TYR A 162 24.47 -14.49 -24.73
N LYS A 163 25.28 -14.20 -23.69
CA LYS A 163 25.71 -15.19 -22.70
C LYS A 163 24.53 -15.67 -21.84
N ALA A 164 24.64 -16.88 -21.28
CA ALA A 164 23.57 -17.52 -20.49
C ALA A 164 22.96 -16.62 -19.39
N GLN A 165 23.79 -15.85 -18.68
CA GLN A 165 23.32 -14.89 -17.67
C GLN A 165 22.39 -13.82 -18.25
N ILE A 166 22.78 -13.21 -19.37
CA ILE A 166 21.99 -12.17 -20.04
C ILE A 166 20.74 -12.78 -20.68
N ARG A 167 20.84 -13.98 -21.27
CA ARG A 167 19.66 -14.73 -21.76
C ARG A 167 18.65 -14.95 -20.64
N SER A 168 19.10 -15.33 -19.45
CA SER A 168 18.25 -15.50 -18.26
C SER A 168 17.55 -14.19 -17.87
N GLU A 169 18.26 -13.05 -17.93
CA GLU A 169 17.67 -11.73 -17.65
C GLU A 169 16.56 -11.36 -18.65
N TRP A 170 16.75 -11.60 -19.95
CA TRP A 170 15.71 -11.37 -20.96
C TRP A 170 14.54 -12.35 -20.83
N ASN A 171 14.80 -13.61 -20.45
CA ASN A 171 13.75 -14.59 -20.15
C ASN A 171 13.01 -14.28 -18.84
N ALA A 172 13.54 -13.41 -17.98
CA ALA A 172 12.94 -13.02 -16.71
C ALA A 172 11.97 -11.82 -16.82
N LEU A 173 11.80 -11.26 -18.03
CA LEU A 173 10.78 -10.25 -18.32
C LEU A 173 9.38 -10.77 -18.00
N LYS A 174 8.51 -9.92 -17.49
CA LYS A 174 7.18 -10.27 -16.97
C LYS A 174 6.07 -9.46 -17.63
N GLU A 175 4.84 -9.94 -17.47
CA GLU A 175 3.66 -9.14 -17.74
C GLU A 175 3.75 -7.79 -17.00
N HIS A 176 3.33 -6.72 -17.68
CA HIS A 176 3.41 -5.33 -17.22
C HIS A 176 4.81 -4.69 -17.19
N ASP A 177 5.88 -5.42 -17.53
CA ASP A 177 7.18 -4.77 -17.72
C ASP A 177 7.12 -3.82 -18.92
N VAL A 178 7.69 -2.62 -18.75
CA VAL A 178 7.77 -1.62 -19.81
C VAL A 178 9.03 -1.83 -20.65
N LEU A 179 8.88 -1.82 -21.97
CA LEU A 179 9.96 -1.85 -22.95
C LEU A 179 9.92 -0.59 -23.82
N PHE A 180 11.03 -0.30 -24.50
CA PHE A 180 11.15 0.81 -25.44
C PHE A 180 11.54 0.30 -26.82
N LEU A 181 10.78 0.73 -27.82
CA LEU A 181 11.02 0.52 -29.23
C LEU A 181 11.79 1.72 -29.77
N LEU A 182 12.97 1.47 -30.33
CA LEU A 182 13.87 2.49 -30.85
C LEU A 182 14.06 2.31 -32.35
N SER A 183 14.12 3.44 -33.06
CA SER A 183 14.52 3.49 -34.47
C SER A 183 15.87 4.17 -34.58
N ILE A 184 16.91 3.39 -34.87
CA ILE A 184 18.28 3.87 -35.02
C ILE A 184 18.64 3.87 -36.50
N ARG A 185 19.11 5.00 -37.02
CA ARG A 185 19.67 5.17 -38.37
C ARG A 185 20.98 5.94 -38.25
N PRO A 186 22.14 5.27 -38.30
CA PRO A 186 23.44 5.93 -38.23
C PRO A 186 23.64 6.83 -39.47
N SER A 187 24.43 7.90 -39.32
CA SER A 187 24.82 8.75 -40.45
C SER A 187 25.72 7.99 -41.43
N PHE A 188 25.55 8.26 -42.72
CA PHE A 188 26.34 7.62 -43.79
C PHE A 188 27.81 8.05 -43.75
N GLU A 189 28.06 9.31 -43.39
CA GLU A 189 29.40 9.84 -43.18
C GLU A 189 29.68 9.96 -41.67
N PRO A 190 30.87 9.54 -41.20
CA PRO A 190 31.30 9.83 -39.84
C PRO A 190 31.42 11.35 -39.68
N LEU A 191 30.82 11.88 -38.60
CA LEU A 191 30.90 13.31 -38.28
C LEU A 191 32.37 13.73 -38.21
N SER A 192 32.71 14.85 -38.85
CA SER A 192 34.04 15.46 -38.64
C SER A 192 34.22 15.84 -37.17
N ALA A 193 35.47 16.02 -36.70
CA ALA A 193 35.72 16.36 -35.30
C ALA A 193 35.02 17.66 -34.83
N GLU A 194 34.79 18.62 -35.75
CA GLU A 194 34.03 19.84 -35.47
C GLU A 194 32.51 19.62 -35.44
N GLU A 195 31.99 18.74 -36.30
CA GLU A 195 30.57 18.37 -36.34
C GLU A 195 30.21 17.48 -35.16
N ASP A 196 31.08 16.55 -34.77
CA ASP A 196 30.88 15.69 -33.62
C ASP A 196 30.80 16.52 -32.33
N GLY A 197 31.65 17.54 -32.19
CA GLY A 197 31.59 18.49 -31.07
C GLY A 197 30.28 19.30 -30.97
N LYS A 198 29.60 19.54 -32.10
CA LYS A 198 28.32 20.29 -32.17
C LYS A 198 27.08 19.40 -32.28
N ALA A 199 27.24 18.12 -32.59
CA ALA A 199 26.14 17.20 -32.78
C ALA A 199 25.35 17.00 -31.48
N SER A 200 24.03 17.04 -31.61
CA SER A 200 23.13 16.67 -30.51
C SER A 200 23.28 15.18 -30.19
N VAL A 201 22.96 14.81 -28.96
CA VAL A 201 23.01 13.40 -28.51
C VAL A 201 22.21 12.46 -29.44
N PRO A 202 20.98 12.77 -29.88
CA PRO A 202 20.25 11.92 -30.82
C PRO A 202 20.97 11.73 -32.14
N GLN A 203 21.60 12.78 -32.68
CA GLN A 203 22.35 12.71 -33.93
C GLN A 203 23.56 11.78 -33.80
N ARG A 204 24.32 11.87 -32.71
CA ARG A 204 25.46 10.97 -32.45
C ARG A 204 25.03 9.51 -32.30
N LEU A 205 23.87 9.28 -31.69
CA LEU A 205 23.30 7.93 -31.53
C LEU A 205 22.59 7.42 -32.80
N GLY A 206 22.40 8.27 -33.81
CA GLY A 206 21.52 7.97 -34.95
C GLY A 206 20.06 7.72 -34.54
N LEU A 207 19.62 8.21 -33.38
CA LEU A 207 18.31 7.91 -32.84
C LEU A 207 17.24 8.81 -33.46
N GLN A 208 16.22 8.20 -34.06
CA GLN A 208 15.13 8.91 -34.74
C GLN A 208 13.82 8.89 -33.96
N TYR A 209 13.41 7.71 -33.47
CA TYR A 209 12.13 7.55 -32.79
C TYR A 209 12.27 6.71 -31.53
N VAL A 210 11.50 7.07 -30.50
CA VAL A 210 11.37 6.34 -29.24
C VAL A 210 9.89 6.15 -28.92
N ARG A 211 9.44 4.91 -28.76
CA ARG A 211 8.08 4.59 -28.29
C ARG A 211 8.13 3.58 -27.15
N GLY A 212 7.37 3.84 -26.09
CA GLY A 212 7.21 2.87 -25.01
C GLY A 212 6.09 1.87 -25.31
N CYS A 213 6.23 0.67 -24.76
CA CYS A 213 5.22 -0.38 -24.79
C CYS A 213 5.25 -1.20 -23.50
N GLU A 214 4.18 -1.93 -23.24
CA GLU A 214 4.03 -2.78 -22.05
C GLU A 214 3.81 -4.24 -22.46
N ILE A 215 4.51 -5.17 -21.81
CA ILE A 215 4.37 -6.59 -22.09
C ILE A 215 3.00 -7.09 -21.64
N ILE A 216 2.26 -7.69 -22.58
CA ILE A 216 1.05 -8.47 -22.30
C ILE A 216 1.43 -9.94 -22.05
N GLU A 217 2.17 -10.53 -22.99
CA GLU A 217 2.62 -11.92 -22.87
C GLU A 217 3.91 -12.19 -23.67
N ILE A 218 4.64 -13.24 -23.29
CA ILE A 218 5.88 -13.67 -23.96
C ILE A 218 5.75 -15.14 -24.31
N ARG A 219 6.09 -15.47 -25.56
CA ARG A 219 6.15 -16.84 -26.08
C ARG A 219 7.56 -17.20 -26.50
N ASP A 220 7.93 -18.46 -26.28
CA ASP A 220 9.17 -19.04 -26.77
C ASP A 220 9.08 -19.42 -28.27
N GLU A 221 10.14 -20.02 -28.80
CA GLU A 221 10.23 -20.37 -30.22
C GLU A 221 9.22 -21.45 -30.64
N GLU A 222 8.76 -22.30 -29.71
CA GLU A 222 7.70 -23.29 -29.96
C GLU A 222 6.29 -22.70 -29.74
N GLY A 223 6.17 -21.42 -29.38
CA GLY A 223 4.90 -20.77 -29.07
C GLY A 223 4.39 -21.04 -27.64
N THR A 224 5.21 -21.63 -26.77
CA THR A 224 4.85 -21.88 -25.38
C THR A 224 4.91 -20.58 -24.59
N LEU A 225 3.87 -20.32 -23.79
CA LEU A 225 3.80 -19.14 -22.94
C LEU A 225 4.84 -19.24 -21.82
N MET A 226 5.74 -18.25 -21.75
CA MET A 226 6.81 -18.18 -20.74
C MET A 226 6.35 -17.51 -19.44
N ASN A 227 5.33 -16.65 -19.55
CA ASN A 227 4.95 -15.70 -18.52
C ASN A 227 3.49 -15.92 -18.15
N ASP A 228 3.24 -16.62 -17.05
CA ASP A 228 1.89 -16.70 -16.52
C ASP A 228 1.86 -16.44 -15.02
N PHE A 229 1.53 -15.20 -14.66
CA PHE A 229 1.14 -14.82 -13.31
C PHE A 229 -0.38 -14.74 -13.14
N THR A 230 -1.15 -14.97 -14.20
CA THR A 230 -2.62 -15.08 -14.19
C THR A 230 -3.10 -16.40 -13.60
N GLY A 231 -2.19 -17.37 -13.45
CA GLY A 231 -2.44 -18.68 -12.87
C GLY A 231 -3.05 -19.70 -13.84
N ARG A 232 -2.95 -19.48 -15.16
CA ARG A 232 -3.37 -20.47 -16.18
C ARG A 232 -2.34 -21.61 -16.33
N ILE A 233 -1.07 -21.39 -15.96
CA ILE A 233 0.01 -22.37 -15.87
C ILE A 233 0.38 -22.57 -14.40
N LYS A 234 0.37 -23.82 -13.94
CA LYS A 234 0.83 -24.16 -12.59
C LYS A 234 2.35 -24.03 -12.51
N ARG A 235 2.89 -23.60 -11.36
CA ARG A 235 4.35 -23.52 -11.15
C ARG A 235 5.07 -24.84 -11.48
N ASP A 236 4.41 -25.96 -11.21
CA ASP A 236 4.94 -27.31 -11.46
C ASP A 236 5.01 -27.67 -12.96
N GLU A 237 4.32 -26.91 -13.80
CA GLU A 237 4.28 -27.06 -15.27
C GLU A 237 5.23 -26.06 -15.97
N TRP A 238 5.95 -25.22 -15.21
CA TRP A 238 6.87 -24.25 -15.78
C TRP A 238 8.10 -24.96 -16.37
N LYS A 239 8.23 -24.88 -17.69
CA LYS A 239 9.38 -25.43 -18.43
C LYS A 239 10.34 -24.30 -18.79
N PRO A 240 11.65 -24.57 -18.85
CA PRO A 240 12.60 -23.61 -19.38
C PRO A 240 12.22 -23.27 -20.83
N PRO A 241 12.34 -22.00 -21.24
CA PRO A 241 11.94 -21.57 -22.57
C PRO A 241 12.80 -22.24 -23.62
N LYS A 242 12.16 -22.73 -24.68
CA LYS A 242 12.84 -23.45 -25.75
C LYS A 242 13.26 -22.52 -26.89
N GLY A 243 14.33 -22.91 -27.56
CA GLY A 243 14.87 -22.16 -28.67
C GLY A 243 15.46 -20.80 -28.27
N GLU A 244 15.85 -20.03 -29.27
CA GLU A 244 16.56 -18.76 -29.12
C GLU A 244 15.71 -17.54 -29.52
N LEU A 245 14.56 -17.77 -30.16
CA LEU A 245 13.61 -16.72 -30.53
C LEU A 245 12.58 -16.47 -29.43
N ARG A 246 12.23 -15.19 -29.25
CA ARG A 246 11.17 -14.74 -28.36
C ARG A 246 10.20 -13.87 -29.13
N THR A 247 8.92 -14.12 -28.95
CA THR A 247 7.84 -13.29 -29.49
C THR A 247 7.08 -12.69 -28.33
N VAL A 248 7.08 -11.36 -28.26
CA VAL A 248 6.44 -10.59 -27.20
C VAL A 248 5.24 -9.87 -27.77
N THR A 249 4.07 -10.11 -27.18
CA THR A 249 2.88 -9.31 -27.45
C THR A 249 2.89 -8.13 -26.50
N VAL A 250 2.83 -6.91 -27.04
CA VAL A 250 2.91 -5.66 -26.29
C VAL A 250 1.69 -4.78 -26.52
N ALA A 251 1.29 -4.03 -25.48
CA ALA A 251 0.38 -2.91 -25.58
C ALA A 251 1.15 -1.62 -25.90
N LEU A 252 0.73 -0.89 -26.92
CA LEU A 252 1.26 0.44 -27.26
C LEU A 252 0.40 1.54 -26.65
N ASP A 253 0.98 2.71 -26.40
CA ASP A 253 0.21 3.88 -25.92
C ASP A 253 -0.74 4.38 -27.01
N THR A 254 -2.04 4.36 -26.69
CA THR A 254 -3.11 4.68 -27.63
C THR A 254 -3.15 6.16 -28.00
N ALA A 255 -2.75 7.06 -27.09
CA ALA A 255 -2.68 8.48 -27.36
C ALA A 255 -1.51 8.78 -28.31
N GLN A 256 -0.34 8.18 -28.07
CA GLN A 256 0.81 8.32 -28.95
C GLN A 256 0.54 7.75 -30.34
N TYR A 257 -0.11 6.58 -30.43
CA TYR A 257 -0.52 5.99 -31.71
C TYR A 257 -1.45 6.92 -32.51
N HIS A 258 -2.46 7.48 -31.85
CA HIS A 258 -3.36 8.43 -32.48
C HIS A 258 -2.61 9.68 -32.98
N MET A 259 -1.66 10.20 -32.21
CA MET A 259 -0.82 11.34 -32.61
C MET A 259 0.05 11.02 -33.82
N ASP A 260 0.68 9.85 -33.84
CA ASP A 260 1.57 9.41 -34.93
C ASP A 260 0.77 9.25 -36.23
N VAL A 261 -0.36 8.54 -36.20
CA VAL A 261 -1.24 8.37 -37.38
C VAL A 261 -1.80 9.71 -37.87
N SER A 262 -2.17 10.61 -36.95
CA SER A 262 -2.64 11.96 -37.31
C SER A 262 -1.56 12.79 -37.98
N ASN A 263 -0.30 12.69 -37.52
CA ASN A 263 0.83 13.38 -38.15
C ASN A 263 1.12 12.82 -39.54
N ILE A 264 1.02 11.50 -39.74
CA ILE A 264 1.16 10.87 -41.06
C ILE A 264 0.09 11.41 -42.02
N ALA A 265 -1.17 11.43 -41.59
CA ALA A 265 -2.29 11.91 -42.40
C ALA A 265 -2.21 13.41 -42.72
N ALA A 266 -1.80 14.24 -41.76
CA ALA A 266 -1.81 15.70 -41.90
C ALA A 266 -0.54 16.26 -42.55
N LYS A 267 0.63 15.65 -42.28
CA LYS A 267 1.95 16.19 -42.67
C LYS A 267 2.70 15.27 -43.65
N GLY A 268 2.17 14.10 -43.97
CA GLY A 268 2.87 13.12 -44.81
C GLY A 268 4.15 12.59 -44.17
N SER A 269 4.21 12.54 -42.83
CA SER A 269 5.38 12.00 -42.12
C SER A 269 5.55 10.50 -42.38
N GLU A 270 6.77 9.99 -42.17
CA GLU A 270 7.08 8.57 -42.27
C GLU A 270 6.26 7.72 -41.26
N ASP A 271 5.98 6.46 -41.63
CA ASP A 271 5.37 5.49 -40.72
C ASP A 271 6.37 4.99 -39.69
N VAL A 272 6.33 5.60 -38.50
CA VAL A 272 7.16 5.27 -37.33
C VAL A 272 7.12 3.78 -36.97
N TYR A 273 5.98 3.11 -37.16
CA TYR A 273 5.82 1.72 -36.76
C TYR A 273 6.55 0.73 -37.68
N GLY A 274 6.91 1.17 -38.90
CA GLY A 274 7.73 0.41 -39.83
C GLY A 274 9.24 0.55 -39.61
N THR A 275 9.69 1.44 -38.72
CA THR A 275 11.12 1.82 -38.62
C THR A 275 11.85 1.22 -37.43
N PHE A 276 11.14 0.59 -36.48
CA PHE A 276 11.77 0.06 -35.27
C PHE A 276 12.74 -1.07 -35.56
N ASN A 277 13.96 -0.95 -35.03
CA ASN A 277 15.01 -1.94 -35.22
C ASN A 277 15.71 -2.35 -33.92
N ILE A 278 15.45 -1.68 -32.80
CA ILE A 278 15.98 -2.05 -31.48
C ILE A 278 14.85 -2.10 -30.44
N LEU A 279 14.88 -3.11 -29.59
CA LEU A 279 14.05 -3.26 -28.39
C LEU A 279 14.93 -3.09 -27.16
N MET A 280 14.58 -2.18 -26.27
CA MET A 280 15.31 -1.90 -25.04
C MET A 280 14.45 -2.24 -23.82
N ARG A 281 15.03 -2.92 -22.84
CA ARG A 281 14.47 -3.14 -21.50
C ARG A 281 15.14 -2.22 -20.49
N ARG A 282 14.49 -2.02 -19.34
CA ARG A 282 15.05 -1.29 -18.19
C ARG A 282 15.21 -2.20 -16.98
N LYS A 283 15.88 -1.72 -15.93
CA LYS A 283 15.96 -2.44 -14.64
C LYS A 283 14.58 -2.44 -13.98
N PRO A 284 14.01 -3.59 -13.55
CA PRO A 284 12.64 -3.66 -13.02
C PRO A 284 12.36 -2.73 -11.82
N LYS A 285 13.35 -2.46 -10.98
CA LYS A 285 13.18 -1.57 -9.80
C LYS A 285 12.92 -0.11 -10.19
N GLU A 286 13.47 0.34 -11.31
CA GLU A 286 13.38 1.71 -11.85
C GLU A 286 12.28 1.84 -12.92
N ASN A 287 11.67 0.72 -13.32
CA ASN A 287 10.76 0.66 -14.46
C ASN A 287 9.26 0.72 -14.09
N ASN A 288 8.94 1.37 -12.97
CA ASN A 288 7.58 1.42 -12.42
C ASN A 288 6.81 2.70 -12.81
N PHE A 289 7.43 3.59 -13.58
CA PHE A 289 6.93 4.95 -13.78
C PHE A 289 5.54 4.98 -14.44
N LYS A 290 5.31 4.15 -15.47
CA LYS A 290 4.06 4.13 -16.23
C LYS A 290 2.87 3.79 -15.35
N ALA A 291 2.99 2.76 -14.50
CA ALA A 291 1.93 2.34 -13.60
C ALA A 291 1.61 3.40 -12.53
N ILE A 292 2.62 4.16 -12.09
CA ILE A 292 2.44 5.30 -11.18
C ILE A 292 1.71 6.44 -11.91
N LEU A 293 2.15 6.81 -13.12
CA LEU A 293 1.50 7.83 -13.93
C LEU A 293 0.04 7.47 -14.27
N GLU A 294 -0.23 6.21 -14.59
CA GLU A 294 -1.60 5.70 -14.74
C GLU A 294 -2.42 5.87 -13.48
N SER A 295 -1.87 5.49 -12.33
CA SER A 295 -2.57 5.63 -11.04
C SER A 295 -2.89 7.08 -10.71
N ILE A 296 -1.98 8.02 -11.00
CA ILE A 296 -2.21 9.46 -10.81
C ILE A 296 -3.26 9.97 -11.81
N ARG A 297 -3.23 9.52 -13.08
CA ARG A 297 -4.24 9.85 -14.09
C ARG A 297 -5.62 9.34 -13.71
N ASP A 298 -5.72 8.11 -13.25
CA ASP A 298 -6.97 7.50 -12.78
C ASP A 298 -7.53 8.28 -11.57
N LEU A 299 -6.67 8.67 -10.62
CA LEU A 299 -7.04 9.53 -9.49
C LEU A 299 -7.61 10.88 -9.95
N MET A 300 -7.03 11.51 -10.97
CA MET A 300 -7.57 12.77 -11.54
C MET A 300 -8.93 12.59 -12.23
N ASN A 301 -9.32 11.35 -12.55
CA ASN A 301 -10.62 11.04 -13.13
C ASN A 301 -11.70 10.71 -12.08
N GLU A 302 -11.33 10.47 -10.82
CA GLU A 302 -12.21 10.11 -9.71
C GLU A 302 -12.76 11.33 -8.94
N TYR A 303 -13.88 11.13 -8.25
CA TYR A 303 -14.51 12.13 -7.38
C TYR A 303 -14.26 11.77 -5.91
N CYS A 304 -13.82 12.73 -5.09
CA CYS A 304 -13.55 12.58 -3.65
C CYS A 304 -12.41 11.60 -3.29
N ILE A 305 -11.16 12.09 -3.39
CA ILE A 305 -9.94 11.29 -3.19
C ILE A 305 -9.54 11.18 -1.71
N VAL A 306 -9.92 12.15 -0.89
CA VAL A 306 -9.47 12.28 0.51
C VAL A 306 -10.65 12.60 1.43
N PRO A 307 -10.59 12.21 2.73
CA PRO A 307 -11.60 12.60 3.70
C PRO A 307 -11.74 14.13 3.83
N ASP A 308 -12.96 14.62 4.02
CA ASP A 308 -13.26 16.06 4.08
C ASP A 308 -12.45 16.80 5.16
N TRP A 309 -12.26 16.17 6.32
CA TRP A 309 -11.47 16.73 7.43
C TRP A 309 -9.97 16.86 7.10
N LEU A 310 -9.47 16.12 6.11
CA LEU A 310 -8.08 16.18 5.66
C LEU A 310 -7.90 17.09 4.43
N HIS A 311 -8.97 17.35 3.68
CA HIS A 311 -8.91 18.05 2.38
C HIS A 311 -8.15 19.38 2.44
N ASN A 312 -8.54 20.28 3.34
CA ASN A 312 -7.92 21.60 3.45
C ASN A 312 -6.46 21.51 3.90
N ILE A 313 -6.17 20.66 4.88
CA ILE A 313 -4.82 20.46 5.42
C ILE A 313 -3.90 19.88 4.34
N PHE A 314 -4.40 18.92 3.56
CA PHE A 314 -3.67 18.31 2.45
C PHE A 314 -3.30 19.34 1.37
N LEU A 315 -4.20 20.29 1.08
CA LEU A 315 -3.94 21.38 0.13
C LEU A 315 -3.13 22.55 0.72
N GLY A 316 -2.81 22.50 2.02
CA GLY A 316 -2.04 23.55 2.72
C GLY A 316 -2.84 24.77 3.14
N TYR A 317 -4.17 24.66 3.18
CA TYR A 317 -5.10 25.72 3.57
C TYR A 317 -5.68 25.51 4.97
N GLY A 318 -6.18 26.59 5.56
CA GLY A 318 -6.94 26.55 6.81
C GLY A 318 -6.08 26.34 8.06
N ASN A 319 -6.70 25.83 9.11
CA ASN A 319 -6.04 25.57 10.39
C ASN A 319 -5.29 24.23 10.36
N PRO A 320 -3.94 24.20 10.51
CA PRO A 320 -3.18 22.96 10.50
C PRO A 320 -3.53 21.99 11.64
N SER A 321 -4.05 22.49 12.77
CA SER A 321 -4.46 21.64 13.90
C SER A 321 -5.90 21.12 13.79
N ALA A 322 -6.63 21.41 12.71
CA ALA A 322 -8.02 21.00 12.57
C ALA A 322 -8.21 19.47 12.55
N ALA A 323 -7.20 18.71 12.10
CA ALA A 323 -7.22 17.25 12.12
C ALA A 323 -6.60 16.63 13.38
N GLN A 324 -6.17 17.43 14.35
CA GLN A 324 -5.74 16.91 15.65
C GLN A 324 -6.95 16.26 16.33
N TRP A 325 -6.72 15.11 16.97
CA TRP A 325 -7.80 14.30 17.52
C TRP A 325 -8.75 15.08 18.46
N THR A 326 -8.24 16.02 19.26
CA THR A 326 -9.06 16.88 20.14
C THR A 326 -10.16 17.66 19.41
N ASN A 327 -9.97 17.92 18.11
CA ASN A 327 -10.92 18.63 17.24
C ASN A 327 -11.79 17.68 16.40
N MET A 328 -11.57 16.37 16.49
CA MET A 328 -12.25 15.37 15.66
C MET A 328 -13.52 14.82 16.33
N PRO A 329 -14.60 14.59 15.57
CA PRO A 329 -15.79 13.92 16.08
C PRO A 329 -15.53 12.41 16.28
N GLY A 330 -16.35 11.76 17.11
CA GLY A 330 -16.34 10.30 17.27
C GLY A 330 -15.16 9.74 18.07
N LEU A 331 -14.66 10.51 19.04
CA LEU A 331 -13.57 10.09 19.93
C LEU A 331 -13.90 8.80 20.70
N LEU A 332 -12.88 7.96 20.86
CA LEU A 332 -12.94 6.82 21.76
C LEU A 332 -12.87 7.34 23.21
N GLY A 333 -14.01 7.35 23.89
CA GLY A 333 -14.10 7.90 25.25
C GLY A 333 -13.37 7.06 26.31
N THR A 334 -13.51 5.73 26.25
CA THR A 334 -12.77 4.79 27.11
C THR A 334 -12.01 3.83 26.23
N VAL A 335 -10.70 3.77 26.41
CA VAL A 335 -9.80 2.92 25.61
C VAL A 335 -9.08 1.95 26.52
N ASP A 336 -9.01 0.69 26.08
CA ASP A 336 -8.22 -0.34 26.73
C ASP A 336 -6.78 -0.29 26.21
N PHE A 337 -5.85 0.16 27.06
CA PHE A 337 -4.44 0.31 26.70
C PHE A 337 -3.66 -1.01 26.80
N LYS A 338 -4.31 -2.12 27.19
CA LYS A 338 -3.70 -3.45 27.21
C LYS A 338 -2.38 -3.45 28.00
N ASP A 339 -1.29 -3.81 27.32
CA ASP A 339 0.07 -3.96 27.82
C ASP A 339 0.94 -2.70 27.62
N THR A 340 0.34 -1.55 27.28
CA THR A 340 1.09 -0.30 27.07
C THR A 340 1.87 0.11 28.32
N PHE A 341 1.25 -0.05 29.50
CA PHE A 341 1.87 0.27 30.78
C PHE A 341 2.30 -1.01 31.50
N LEU A 342 3.52 -0.98 32.06
CA LEU A 342 4.14 -2.11 32.74
C LEU A 342 3.63 -2.27 34.17
N ASP A 343 3.31 -1.14 34.81
CA ASP A 343 2.85 -1.04 36.19
C ASP A 343 2.10 0.29 36.39
N ALA A 344 1.54 0.50 37.58
CA ALA A 344 0.77 1.70 37.90
C ALA A 344 1.63 2.97 38.02
N GLU A 345 2.91 2.84 38.39
CA GLU A 345 3.83 3.98 38.50
C GLU A 345 4.23 4.49 37.11
N HIS A 346 4.49 3.59 36.16
CA HIS A 346 4.69 3.91 34.75
C HIS A 346 3.52 4.72 34.19
N LEU A 347 2.28 4.34 34.52
CA LEU A 347 1.11 5.10 34.09
C LEU A 347 1.11 6.51 34.69
N LYS A 348 1.36 6.66 36.00
CA LYS A 348 1.43 7.99 36.65
C LYS A 348 2.53 8.86 36.06
N GLU A 349 3.71 8.30 35.80
CA GLU A 349 4.84 9.00 35.17
C GLU A 349 4.48 9.55 33.78
N CYS A 350 3.60 8.85 33.04
CA CYS A 350 3.16 9.24 31.71
C CYS A 350 2.15 10.39 31.69
N PHE A 351 1.56 10.75 32.85
CA PHE A 351 0.61 11.85 33.00
C PHE A 351 1.03 12.78 34.15
N PRO A 352 2.16 13.51 34.03
CA PRO A 352 2.72 14.31 35.13
C PRO A 352 1.84 15.49 35.56
N ASP A 353 1.09 16.05 34.61
CA ASP A 353 0.25 17.22 34.79
C ASP A 353 -1.15 16.88 35.34
N ASP A 354 -1.55 15.61 35.29
CA ASP A 354 -2.90 15.15 35.62
C ASP A 354 -2.95 14.43 36.98
N GLN A 355 -4.14 14.38 37.58
CA GLN A 355 -4.40 13.57 38.77
C GLN A 355 -4.97 12.21 38.36
N VAL A 356 -4.14 11.16 38.45
CA VAL A 356 -4.54 9.79 38.09
C VAL A 356 -5.27 9.12 39.27
N CYS A 357 -6.53 8.73 39.05
CA CYS A 357 -7.36 8.00 40.02
C CYS A 357 -7.62 6.58 39.53
N PHE A 358 -7.21 5.57 40.31
CA PHE A 358 -7.41 4.17 39.98
C PHE A 358 -8.71 3.64 40.59
N ILE A 359 -9.54 3.04 39.74
CA ILE A 359 -10.80 2.39 40.12
C ILE A 359 -10.78 0.91 39.77
N SER A 360 -11.51 0.12 40.54
CA SER A 360 -11.85 -1.27 40.24
C SER A 360 -13.05 -1.33 39.27
N PRO A 361 -13.33 -2.49 38.64
CA PRO A 361 -14.50 -2.64 37.78
C PRO A 361 -15.83 -2.30 38.45
N ASP A 362 -15.89 -2.44 39.79
CA ASP A 362 -17.07 -2.13 40.62
C ASP A 362 -17.18 -0.63 40.98
N GLY A 363 -16.28 0.21 40.47
CA GLY A 363 -16.28 1.67 40.66
C GLY A 363 -15.65 2.16 41.99
N THR A 364 -15.17 1.25 42.83
CA THR A 364 -14.46 1.57 44.08
C THR A 364 -12.99 1.91 43.84
N GLU A 365 -12.39 2.70 44.72
CA GLU A 365 -10.97 3.05 44.64
C GLU A 365 -10.09 1.79 44.79
N ASN A 366 -9.11 1.63 43.89
CA ASN A 366 -8.23 0.48 43.88
C ASN A 366 -6.88 0.83 44.52
N LEU A 367 -6.61 0.26 45.69
CA LEU A 367 -5.37 0.46 46.44
C LEU A 367 -4.16 -0.29 45.85
N ASN A 368 -4.38 -1.35 45.05
CA ASN A 368 -3.33 -2.17 44.44
C ASN A 368 -3.59 -2.40 42.93
N PRO A 369 -3.56 -1.33 42.11
CA PRO A 369 -3.84 -1.42 40.69
C PRO A 369 -2.76 -2.22 39.96
N ARG A 370 -3.19 -3.18 39.14
CA ARG A 370 -2.32 -3.97 38.26
C ARG A 370 -2.78 -3.84 36.81
N PRO A 371 -1.86 -3.79 35.85
CA PRO A 371 -2.21 -3.77 34.43
C PRO A 371 -2.95 -5.07 34.06
N PRO A 372 -3.79 -5.06 33.02
CA PRO A 372 -4.05 -3.97 32.07
C PRO A 372 -4.95 -2.84 32.60
N PHE A 373 -4.87 -1.68 31.93
CA PHE A 373 -5.60 -0.47 32.31
C PHE A 373 -6.51 0.02 31.18
N ARG A 374 -7.76 0.37 31.52
CA ARG A 374 -8.64 1.17 30.67
C ARG A 374 -8.64 2.60 31.14
N ILE A 375 -8.41 3.52 30.21
CA ILE A 375 -8.33 4.95 30.53
C ILE A 375 -9.55 5.63 29.90
N ARG A 376 -10.27 6.40 30.71
CA ARG A 376 -11.26 7.35 30.20
C ARG A 376 -10.53 8.64 29.83
N LEU A 377 -10.38 8.88 28.54
CA LEU A 377 -9.64 10.04 28.04
C LEU A 377 -10.48 11.31 28.22
N PRO A 378 -9.92 12.39 28.78
CA PRO A 378 -10.62 13.67 28.88
C PRO A 378 -10.91 14.23 27.48
N LYS A 379 -12.04 14.93 27.34
CA LYS A 379 -12.40 15.60 26.07
C LYS A 379 -11.46 16.79 25.76
N THR A 380 -10.68 17.25 26.73
CA THR A 380 -9.84 18.45 26.68
C THR A 380 -8.44 18.21 27.23
N ILE A 381 -7.70 17.24 26.69
CA ILE A 381 -6.25 17.18 27.01
C ILE A 381 -5.60 18.45 26.45
N LYS A 382 -5.18 19.36 27.33
CA LYS A 382 -4.29 20.47 26.94
C LYS A 382 -2.97 19.86 26.49
N SER A 383 -2.60 19.98 25.22
CA SER A 383 -1.29 19.52 24.77
C SER A 383 -0.22 20.47 25.32
N SER A 384 0.42 20.09 26.42
CA SER A 384 1.71 20.64 26.83
C SER A 384 2.80 20.05 25.92
N THR A 385 2.92 20.53 24.67
CA THR A 385 4.15 20.48 23.85
C THR A 385 3.96 21.20 22.50
N ASN A 386 4.57 22.38 22.37
CA ASN A 386 5.03 23.04 21.13
C ASN A 386 4.12 23.05 19.89
N ALA A 387 2.88 23.49 20.01
CA ALA A 387 2.23 24.14 18.88
C ALA A 387 2.77 25.58 18.78
N LEU A 388 3.49 25.90 17.70
CA LEU A 388 3.83 27.29 17.37
C LEU A 388 2.53 28.12 17.37
N PRO A 389 2.46 29.25 18.10
CA PRO A 389 1.26 30.08 18.11
C PRO A 389 1.03 30.63 16.70
N GLY A 390 -0.08 30.24 16.07
CA GLY A 390 -0.55 30.90 14.87
C GLY A 390 -0.81 32.38 15.16
N ASN A 391 -0.15 33.24 14.38
CA ASN A 391 -0.29 34.70 14.40
C ASN A 391 -1.76 35.14 14.48
N LYS A 392 -2.25 35.45 15.68
CA LYS A 392 -3.42 36.31 15.84
C LYS A 392 -2.93 37.74 15.67
N LYS A 393 -3.27 38.34 14.53
CA LYS A 393 -3.07 39.78 14.29
C LYS A 393 -3.69 40.55 15.45
N SER A 394 -2.85 41.40 16.03
CA SER A 394 -3.14 42.41 17.03
C SER A 394 -4.21 43.38 16.52
N THR A 395 -5.24 43.60 17.34
CA THR A 395 -5.91 44.89 17.48
C THR A 395 -6.67 44.90 18.81
N ASP A 396 -6.50 46.01 19.52
CA ASP A 396 -7.27 46.54 20.64
C ASP A 396 -6.89 46.19 22.10
N SER A 397 -5.96 47.03 22.59
CA SER A 397 -6.01 47.89 23.80
C SER A 397 -6.26 47.30 25.20
N ILE A 398 -5.18 47.30 25.98
CA ILE A 398 -4.99 47.82 27.36
C ILE A 398 -6.13 47.62 28.38
N SER A 399 -5.89 46.69 29.31
CA SER A 399 -6.02 46.97 30.75
C SER A 399 -5.22 45.93 31.56
N ASP A 400 -4.04 46.33 32.03
CA ASP A 400 -3.22 45.57 32.98
C ASP A 400 -3.92 45.51 34.34
N VAL A 401 -4.36 44.33 34.73
CA VAL A 401 -4.68 43.98 36.12
C VAL A 401 -3.90 42.70 36.45
N PRO A 402 -2.99 42.70 37.44
CA PRO A 402 -2.27 41.50 37.82
C PRO A 402 -3.22 40.59 38.62
N VAL A 403 -3.87 39.64 37.93
CA VAL A 403 -4.65 38.60 38.60
C VAL A 403 -3.66 37.56 39.16
N LYS A 404 -3.66 37.50 40.49
CA LYS A 404 -2.95 36.53 41.34
C LYS A 404 -3.14 35.09 40.84
N ASN A 405 -2.06 34.31 40.97
CA ASN A 405 -2.01 32.85 40.87
C ASN A 405 -3.33 32.17 41.26
N SER A 406 -4.08 31.70 40.27
CA SER A 406 -5.15 30.74 40.47
C SER A 406 -4.53 29.34 40.40
N ASP A 407 -4.66 28.59 41.49
CA ASP A 407 -4.35 27.16 41.58
C ASP A 407 -4.94 26.43 40.36
N ILE A 408 -4.07 25.86 39.52
CA ILE A 408 -4.51 25.05 38.38
C ILE A 408 -4.96 23.70 38.95
N GLU A 409 -6.26 23.50 39.12
CA GLU A 409 -6.82 22.19 39.42
C GLU A 409 -6.36 21.19 38.35
N LYS A 410 -5.58 20.19 38.75
CA LYS A 410 -5.14 19.11 37.85
C LYS A 410 -6.35 18.36 37.33
N GLU A 411 -6.40 18.11 36.02
CA GLU A 411 -7.50 17.37 35.40
C GLU A 411 -7.45 15.91 35.90
N LYS A 412 -8.61 15.36 36.28
CA LYS A 412 -8.69 14.00 36.85
C LYS A 412 -8.80 12.96 35.74
N ILE A 413 -7.82 12.06 35.63
CA ILE A 413 -7.86 10.91 34.74
C ILE A 413 -8.36 9.69 35.51
N VAL A 414 -9.47 9.11 35.04
CA VAL A 414 -10.04 7.89 35.63
C VAL A 414 -9.47 6.67 34.92
N VAL A 415 -8.82 5.80 35.69
CA VAL A 415 -8.17 4.57 35.21
C VAL A 415 -8.81 3.36 35.86
N GLU A 416 -9.44 2.50 35.06
CA GLU A 416 -9.98 1.21 35.50
C GLU A 416 -8.92 0.12 35.37
N ALA A 417 -8.48 -0.43 36.50
CA ALA A 417 -7.61 -1.60 36.55
C ALA A 417 -8.49 -2.86 36.59
N TYR A 418 -8.31 -3.76 35.61
CA TYR A 418 -9.15 -4.96 35.49
C TYR A 418 -8.30 -6.21 35.36
N THR A 419 -8.78 -7.34 35.88
CA THR A 419 -8.11 -8.63 35.66
C THR A 419 -8.50 -9.15 34.28
N PRO A 420 -7.54 -9.38 33.35
CA PRO A 420 -7.86 -9.82 32.01
C PRO A 420 -8.53 -11.19 32.06
N PRO A 421 -9.44 -11.51 31.14
CA PRO A 421 -10.02 -12.84 31.10
C PRO A 421 -8.95 -13.93 30.98
N ASP A 422 -9.19 -15.10 31.57
CA ASP A 422 -8.24 -16.22 31.48
C ASP A 422 -7.99 -16.61 30.00
N PRO A 423 -6.73 -16.64 29.54
CA PRO A 423 -6.42 -16.87 28.13
C PRO A 423 -6.71 -18.31 27.69
N GLY A 424 -6.65 -19.28 28.61
CA GLY A 424 -6.69 -20.70 28.29
C GLY A 424 -5.63 -21.48 29.05
N PRO A 425 -5.76 -22.81 29.09
CA PRO A 425 -4.92 -23.67 29.91
C PRO A 425 -3.57 -24.03 29.26
N TYR A 426 -3.36 -23.73 27.98
CA TYR A 426 -2.14 -24.11 27.28
C TYR A 426 -1.14 -22.94 27.15
N PRO A 427 0.19 -23.23 27.06
CA PRO A 427 1.20 -22.19 26.89
C PRO A 427 0.97 -21.29 25.66
N GLN A 428 0.50 -21.86 24.54
CA GLN A 428 0.21 -21.11 23.32
C GLN A 428 -0.97 -20.14 23.44
N ASP A 429 -1.83 -20.29 24.45
CA ASP A 429 -2.95 -19.38 24.69
C ASP A 429 -2.47 -18.08 25.34
N GLN A 430 -1.29 -18.07 25.96
CA GLN A 430 -0.78 -16.90 26.68
C GLN A 430 -0.43 -15.77 25.71
N PRO A 431 -1.00 -14.57 25.89
CA PRO A 431 -0.73 -13.45 25.01
C PRO A 431 0.72 -12.97 25.18
N LYS A 432 1.36 -12.64 24.06
CA LYS A 432 2.68 -11.99 24.06
C LYS A 432 2.52 -10.56 24.57
N LYS A 433 3.36 -10.16 25.52
CA LYS A 433 3.28 -8.85 26.19
C LYS A 433 4.43 -7.94 25.82
N ASN A 434 4.13 -6.65 25.81
CA ASN A 434 5.10 -5.58 25.80
C ASN A 434 6.11 -5.67 26.95
N SER A 435 7.37 -5.39 26.64
CA SER A 435 8.45 -5.17 27.62
C SER A 435 8.97 -3.73 27.64
N VAL A 436 8.54 -2.89 26.70
CA VAL A 436 9.03 -1.51 26.55
C VAL A 436 8.34 -0.58 27.55
N ARG A 437 9.11 0.15 28.35
CA ARG A 437 8.61 1.25 29.19
C ARG A 437 8.55 2.51 28.32
N PHE A 438 7.36 2.88 27.85
CA PHE A 438 7.18 4.03 26.97
C PHE A 438 7.35 5.35 27.73
N THR A 439 7.89 6.37 27.06
CA THR A 439 8.01 7.70 27.65
C THR A 439 6.65 8.45 27.60
N PRO A 440 6.46 9.51 28.40
CA PRO A 440 5.25 10.33 28.33
C PRO A 440 4.97 10.85 26.90
N THR A 441 6.02 11.23 26.16
CA THR A 441 5.91 11.66 24.75
C THR A 441 5.43 10.54 23.83
N GLN A 442 5.95 9.31 24.00
CA GLN A 442 5.52 8.16 23.22
C GLN A 442 4.08 7.77 23.56
N VAL A 443 3.68 7.84 24.83
CA VAL A 443 2.28 7.62 25.25
C VAL A 443 1.36 8.67 24.66
N GLY A 444 1.76 9.94 24.63
CA GLY A 444 1.03 11.00 23.92
C GLY A 444 0.83 10.69 22.43
N ALA A 445 1.88 10.18 21.76
CA ALA A 445 1.78 9.72 20.38
C ALA A 445 0.86 8.50 20.21
N ILE A 446 0.87 7.55 21.16
CA ILE A 446 -0.02 6.40 21.17
C ILE A 446 -1.48 6.86 21.32
N ILE A 447 -1.77 7.76 22.27
CA ILE A 447 -3.09 8.34 22.50
C ILE A 447 -3.59 9.07 21.24
N SER A 448 -2.74 9.87 20.61
CA SER A 448 -3.10 10.55 19.37
C SER A 448 -3.37 9.55 18.23
N GLY A 449 -2.53 8.52 18.08
CA GLY A 449 -2.60 7.54 16.99
C GLY A 449 -3.78 6.58 17.06
N ILE A 450 -4.34 6.33 18.25
CA ILE A 450 -5.52 5.47 18.41
C ILE A 450 -6.84 6.23 18.20
N GLN A 451 -6.81 7.55 18.27
CA GLN A 451 -7.97 8.42 18.05
C GLN A 451 -8.16 8.77 16.57
N PRO A 452 -9.38 9.17 16.16
CA PRO A 452 -9.61 9.72 14.82
C PRO A 452 -8.80 11.00 14.58
N GLY A 453 -8.29 11.18 13.36
CA GLY A 453 -7.57 12.38 12.94
C GLY A 453 -6.23 12.09 12.28
N LEU A 454 -5.39 13.12 12.17
CA LEU A 454 -4.02 13.04 11.68
C LEU A 454 -3.06 13.09 12.88
N THR A 455 -2.21 12.07 13.00
CA THR A 455 -1.12 12.02 13.99
C THR A 455 0.21 12.03 13.26
N MET A 456 1.02 13.06 13.50
CA MET A 456 2.37 13.18 12.97
C MET A 456 3.38 12.96 14.10
N VAL A 457 4.17 11.89 13.99
CA VAL A 457 5.20 11.54 14.99
C VAL A 457 6.57 11.79 14.38
N VAL A 458 7.27 12.80 14.91
CA VAL A 458 8.65 13.08 14.54
C VAL A 458 9.57 12.46 15.60
N GLY A 459 10.46 11.56 15.17
CA GLY A 459 11.40 10.89 16.06
C GLY A 459 12.79 10.78 15.43
N PRO A 460 13.84 11.34 16.06
CA PRO A 460 15.23 11.07 15.67
C PRO A 460 15.57 9.57 15.58
N PRO A 461 16.67 9.17 14.92
CA PRO A 461 17.13 7.78 14.94
C PRO A 461 17.27 7.25 16.38
N GLY A 462 16.84 6.01 16.62
CA GLY A 462 16.93 5.37 17.93
C GLY A 462 15.84 5.73 18.96
N THR A 463 14.89 6.62 18.65
CA THR A 463 13.85 7.07 19.61
C THR A 463 12.65 6.11 19.79
N GLY A 464 12.73 4.88 19.29
CA GLY A 464 11.66 3.88 19.46
C GLY A 464 10.40 4.14 18.61
N LYS A 465 10.53 4.79 17.44
CA LYS A 465 9.42 5.02 16.50
C LYS A 465 8.66 3.74 16.17
N THR A 466 9.39 2.67 15.87
CA THR A 466 8.83 1.37 15.51
C THR A 466 8.05 0.76 16.68
N ASP A 467 8.57 0.82 17.91
CA ASP A 467 7.87 0.33 19.11
C ASP A 467 6.58 1.11 19.37
N THR A 468 6.62 2.43 19.21
CA THR A 468 5.44 3.30 19.35
C THR A 468 4.37 2.96 18.30
N ALA A 469 4.77 2.77 17.04
CA ALA A 469 3.87 2.39 15.95
C ALA A 469 3.25 0.99 16.18
N VAL A 470 4.05 0.02 16.62
CA VAL A 470 3.56 -1.33 16.93
C VAL A 470 2.58 -1.30 18.11
N GLN A 471 2.81 -0.46 19.12
CA GLN A 471 1.87 -0.33 20.24
C GLN A 471 0.55 0.32 19.79
N ILE A 472 0.59 1.34 18.93
CA ILE A 472 -0.62 1.90 18.31
C ILE A 472 -1.40 0.80 17.59
N LEU A 473 -0.73 0.00 16.76
CA LEU A 473 -1.36 -1.11 16.02
C LEU A 473 -1.98 -2.15 16.97
N ASN A 474 -1.29 -2.50 18.05
CA ASN A 474 -1.77 -3.44 19.06
C ASN A 474 -3.06 -2.93 19.74
N VAL A 475 -3.04 -1.68 20.21
CA VAL A 475 -4.20 -1.06 20.87
C VAL A 475 -5.38 -0.93 19.88
N LEU A 476 -5.12 -0.53 18.64
CA LEU A 476 -6.15 -0.43 17.60
C LEU A 476 -6.76 -1.79 17.24
N TYR A 477 -5.95 -2.83 17.14
CA TYR A 477 -6.40 -4.19 16.84
C TYR A 477 -7.41 -4.69 17.88
N HIS A 478 -7.14 -4.46 19.17
CA HIS A 478 -8.02 -4.92 20.24
C HIS A 478 -9.25 -4.02 20.46
N ASN A 479 -9.12 -2.70 20.31
CA ASN A 479 -10.24 -1.77 20.55
C ASN A 479 -11.16 -1.61 19.33
N CYS A 480 -10.69 -1.94 18.12
CA CYS A 480 -11.45 -1.80 16.88
C CYS A 480 -11.38 -3.08 16.03
N PRO A 481 -11.85 -4.24 16.52
CA PRO A 481 -11.61 -5.54 15.89
C PRO A 481 -12.29 -5.74 14.52
N SER A 482 -13.27 -4.91 14.18
CA SER A 482 -13.97 -4.89 12.89
C SER A 482 -13.27 -4.02 11.83
N GLN A 483 -12.28 -3.23 12.24
CA GLN A 483 -11.57 -2.30 11.35
C GLN A 483 -10.29 -2.93 10.84
N ARG A 484 -9.85 -2.44 9.66
CA ARG A 484 -8.57 -2.80 9.08
C ARG A 484 -7.61 -1.64 9.07
N THR A 485 -6.36 -1.96 9.34
CA THR A 485 -5.24 -1.03 9.30
C THR A 485 -4.35 -1.36 8.13
N LEU A 486 -4.14 -0.35 7.27
CA LEU A 486 -3.18 -0.38 6.19
C LEU A 486 -1.86 0.23 6.68
N ILE A 487 -0.77 -0.49 6.52
CA ILE A 487 0.57 -0.02 6.84
C ILE A 487 1.32 0.23 5.53
N ILE A 488 1.84 1.43 5.36
CA ILE A 488 2.65 1.82 4.20
C ILE A 488 4.05 2.19 4.66
N THR A 489 5.07 1.58 4.07
CA THR A 489 6.48 1.95 4.30
C THR A 489 7.16 2.39 3.03
N HIS A 490 8.28 3.10 3.15
CA HIS A 490 9.12 3.41 1.98
C HIS A 490 9.92 2.17 1.53
N SER A 491 10.54 1.45 2.47
CA SER A 491 11.42 0.31 2.19
C SER A 491 10.87 -1.02 2.71
N ASN A 492 11.32 -2.12 2.09
CA ASN A 492 11.05 -3.47 2.60
C ASN A 492 11.73 -3.71 3.96
N GLN A 493 12.86 -3.06 4.24
CA GLN A 493 13.55 -3.19 5.53
C GLN A 493 12.68 -2.64 6.67
N ALA A 494 12.16 -1.41 6.53
CA ALA A 494 11.29 -0.82 7.53
C ALA A 494 9.99 -1.64 7.72
N LEU A 495 9.51 -2.27 6.64
CA LEU A 495 8.37 -3.18 6.68
C LEU A 495 8.70 -4.42 7.52
N ASN A 496 9.85 -5.06 7.27
CA ASN A 496 10.31 -6.24 7.99
C ASN A 496 10.45 -5.95 9.49
N ASP A 497 11.16 -4.89 9.84
CA ASP A 497 11.40 -4.48 11.23
C ASP A 497 10.08 -4.25 11.99
N LEU A 498 9.10 -3.65 11.33
CA LEU A 498 7.77 -3.43 11.90
C LEU A 498 7.01 -4.77 12.07
N PHE A 499 7.02 -5.64 11.06
CA PHE A 499 6.34 -6.94 11.12
C PHE A 499 6.90 -7.84 12.22
N GLU A 500 8.23 -7.94 12.34
CA GLU A 500 8.89 -8.73 13.38
C GLU A 500 8.46 -8.28 14.78
N LYS A 501 8.38 -6.97 14.99
CA LYS A 501 7.89 -6.41 16.27
C LYS A 501 6.39 -6.62 16.49
N ILE A 502 5.55 -6.58 15.44
CA ILE A 502 4.12 -6.92 15.56
C ILE A 502 3.94 -8.38 15.97
N MET A 503 4.76 -9.30 15.46
CA MET A 503 4.73 -10.72 15.83
C MET A 503 5.11 -10.98 17.29
N GLN A 504 5.77 -10.03 17.95
CA GLN A 504 6.08 -10.06 19.38
C GLN A 504 4.93 -9.52 20.25
N ARG A 505 3.79 -9.13 19.65
CA ARG A 505 2.58 -8.65 20.35
C ARG A 505 1.44 -9.66 20.26
N ASP A 506 0.36 -9.37 20.98
CA ASP A 506 -0.88 -10.17 21.01
C ASP A 506 -1.73 -10.01 19.73
N VAL A 507 -1.08 -10.17 18.57
CA VAL A 507 -1.72 -10.12 17.25
C VAL A 507 -1.49 -11.46 16.54
N PRO A 508 -2.54 -12.28 16.36
CA PRO A 508 -2.43 -13.55 15.65
C PRO A 508 -1.93 -13.39 14.22
N ALA A 509 -0.96 -14.22 13.83
CA ALA A 509 -0.34 -14.20 12.50
C ALA A 509 -1.35 -14.34 11.35
N ARG A 510 -2.51 -14.97 11.57
CA ARG A 510 -3.58 -15.12 10.57
C ARG A 510 -4.23 -13.81 10.13
N TYR A 511 -4.11 -12.75 10.92
CA TYR A 511 -4.65 -11.43 10.60
C TYR A 511 -3.62 -10.49 9.98
N LEU A 512 -2.37 -10.96 9.83
CA LEU A 512 -1.25 -10.22 9.27
C LEU A 512 -1.05 -10.63 7.80
N LEU A 513 -0.98 -9.65 6.91
CA LEU A 513 -0.70 -9.86 5.49
C LEU A 513 0.33 -8.86 5.00
N ARG A 514 1.40 -9.38 4.39
CA ARG A 514 2.43 -8.57 3.72
C ARG A 514 2.24 -8.69 2.21
N LEU A 515 2.23 -7.56 1.51
CA LEU A 515 2.17 -7.50 0.05
C LEU A 515 3.43 -6.82 -0.50
N GLY A 516 4.11 -7.45 -1.46
CA GLY A 516 5.26 -6.84 -2.13
C GLY A 516 6.30 -7.82 -2.67
N GLN A 517 7.25 -7.32 -3.45
CA GLN A 517 8.31 -8.16 -4.05
C GLN A 517 9.33 -8.70 -3.01
N GLY A 518 9.36 -8.14 -1.80
CA GLY A 518 10.25 -8.59 -0.70
C GLY A 518 9.65 -9.65 0.22
N GLU A 519 8.53 -10.29 -0.17
CA GLU A 519 7.81 -11.30 0.62
C GLU A 519 8.71 -12.44 1.13
N GLN A 520 9.78 -12.78 0.40
CA GLN A 520 10.71 -13.88 0.70
C GLN A 520 11.87 -13.50 1.63
N GLU A 521 12.07 -12.22 1.93
CA GLU A 521 13.23 -11.71 2.69
C GLU A 521 12.95 -11.57 4.20
N LEU A 522 11.80 -12.02 4.70
CA LEU A 522 11.49 -11.95 6.13
C LEU A 522 12.27 -13.05 6.87
N ALA A 523 13.04 -12.69 7.90
CA ALA A 523 13.82 -13.61 8.70
C ALA A 523 12.96 -14.36 9.73
N THR A 524 11.86 -14.96 9.28
CA THR A 524 10.92 -15.70 10.13
C THR A 524 10.53 -17.02 9.51
N ASP A 525 10.24 -18.02 10.35
CA ASP A 525 9.75 -19.34 9.90
C ASP A 525 8.37 -19.29 9.23
N LEU A 526 7.66 -18.15 9.34
CA LEU A 526 6.33 -17.94 8.77
C LEU A 526 6.40 -17.14 7.46
N ASP A 527 5.71 -17.65 6.43
CA ASP A 527 5.54 -16.94 5.17
C ASP A 527 4.27 -16.06 5.20
N PHE A 528 4.47 -14.74 5.21
CA PHE A 528 3.39 -13.73 5.21
C PHE A 528 2.97 -13.24 3.82
N SER A 529 3.50 -13.87 2.75
CA SER A 529 3.01 -13.68 1.39
C SER A 529 1.55 -14.11 1.24
N ARG A 530 0.92 -13.70 0.14
CA ARG A 530 -0.43 -14.18 -0.21
C ARG A 530 -0.48 -15.72 -0.23
N GLN A 531 0.50 -16.37 -0.85
CA GLN A 531 0.54 -17.82 -0.95
C GLN A 531 0.84 -18.49 0.38
N GLY A 532 1.86 -18.00 1.09
CA GLY A 532 2.26 -18.50 2.40
C GLY A 532 1.12 -18.46 3.39
N ARG A 533 0.37 -17.36 3.42
CA ARG A 533 -0.80 -17.22 4.29
C ARG A 533 -1.94 -18.16 3.91
N VAL A 534 -2.20 -18.39 2.63
CA VAL A 534 -3.19 -19.40 2.18
C VAL A 534 -2.77 -20.80 2.62
N ASN A 535 -1.51 -21.17 2.38
CA ASN A 535 -0.97 -22.48 2.77
C ASN A 535 -1.05 -22.68 4.30
N ALA A 536 -0.63 -21.67 5.07
CA ALA A 536 -0.70 -21.70 6.53
C ALA A 536 -2.14 -21.87 7.05
N MET A 537 -3.12 -21.20 6.43
CA MET A 537 -4.54 -21.36 6.79
C MET A 537 -5.06 -22.77 6.44
N LEU A 538 -4.65 -23.35 5.32
CA LEU A 538 -5.03 -24.71 4.93
C LEU A 538 -4.45 -25.78 5.86
N VAL A 539 -3.18 -25.65 6.24
CA VAL A 539 -2.54 -26.53 7.24
C VAL A 539 -3.22 -26.37 8.60
N ARG A 540 -3.42 -25.12 9.04
CA ARG A 540 -4.09 -24.82 10.30
C ARG A 540 -5.52 -25.37 10.35
N ARG A 541 -6.25 -25.34 9.23
CA ARG A 541 -7.58 -25.97 9.13
C ARG A 541 -7.52 -27.46 9.46
N LEU A 542 -6.56 -28.20 8.91
CA LEU A 542 -6.43 -29.64 9.19
C LEU A 542 -6.08 -29.91 10.66
N GLU A 543 -5.19 -29.11 11.24
CA GLU A 543 -4.86 -29.19 12.68
C GLU A 543 -6.09 -28.96 13.56
N LEU A 544 -6.89 -27.92 13.26
CA LEU A 544 -8.08 -27.59 14.03
C LEU A 544 -9.17 -28.65 13.88
N LEU A 545 -9.36 -29.23 12.69
CA LEU A 545 -10.31 -30.32 12.48
C LEU A 545 -9.91 -31.58 13.27
N SER A 546 -8.62 -31.91 13.32
CA SER A 546 -8.10 -32.99 14.18
C SER A 546 -8.37 -32.74 15.67
N GLU A 547 -8.26 -31.49 16.14
CA GLU A 547 -8.66 -31.13 17.50
C GLU A 547 -10.17 -31.25 17.74
N VAL A 548 -11.01 -30.99 16.73
CA VAL A 548 -12.46 -31.24 16.81
C VAL A 548 -12.76 -32.74 16.92
N GLU A 549 -12.07 -33.60 16.15
CA GLU A 549 -12.19 -35.06 16.28
C GLU A 549 -11.76 -35.53 17.68
N ARG A 550 -10.68 -34.96 18.22
CA ARG A 550 -10.23 -35.24 19.59
C ARG A 550 -11.26 -34.81 20.63
N LEU A 551 -11.89 -33.64 20.45
CA LEU A 551 -12.99 -33.17 21.30
C LEU A 551 -14.21 -34.09 21.21
N ALA A 552 -14.60 -34.51 20.02
CA ALA A 552 -15.69 -35.47 19.82
C ALA A 552 -15.44 -36.80 20.54
N ARG A 553 -14.24 -37.38 20.40
CA ARG A 553 -13.83 -38.58 21.13
C ARG A 553 -13.95 -38.43 22.64
N SER A 554 -13.45 -37.32 23.19
CA SER A 554 -13.55 -37.01 24.63
C SER A 554 -14.98 -36.78 25.13
N LEU A 555 -15.94 -36.59 24.21
CA LEU A 555 -17.37 -36.49 24.52
C LEU A 555 -18.12 -37.79 24.18
N GLN A 556 -17.40 -38.84 23.76
CA GLN A 556 -17.95 -40.12 23.31
C GLN A 556 -18.94 -39.97 22.14
N LEU A 557 -18.65 -39.05 21.24
CA LEU A 557 -19.43 -38.79 20.02
C LEU A 557 -18.68 -39.31 18.78
N PRO A 558 -19.40 -39.59 17.68
CA PRO A 558 -18.79 -39.93 16.39
C PRO A 558 -17.78 -38.86 15.90
N GLU A 559 -16.70 -39.31 15.26
CA GLU A 559 -15.60 -38.45 14.79
C GLU A 559 -15.88 -37.78 13.44
N ASP A 560 -16.91 -38.21 12.72
CA ASP A 560 -17.34 -37.65 11.42
C ASP A 560 -17.66 -36.15 11.48
N VAL A 561 -17.90 -35.62 12.68
CA VAL A 561 -18.07 -34.18 12.94
C VAL A 561 -16.84 -33.34 12.60
N GLY A 562 -15.64 -33.93 12.58
CA GLY A 562 -14.38 -33.25 12.23
C GLY A 562 -14.06 -33.23 10.73
N TYR A 563 -14.94 -33.73 9.86
CA TYR A 563 -14.63 -33.88 8.43
C TYR A 563 -14.53 -32.55 7.66
N THR A 564 -15.40 -31.57 7.98
CA THR A 564 -15.41 -30.24 7.32
C THR A 564 -15.53 -29.11 8.33
N CYS A 565 -15.22 -27.88 7.90
CA CYS A 565 -15.50 -26.69 8.71
C CYS A 565 -16.99 -26.56 9.03
N GLU A 566 -17.87 -27.03 8.15
CA GLU A 566 -19.32 -26.93 8.33
C GLU A 566 -19.84 -27.93 9.38
N THR A 567 -19.40 -29.19 9.33
CA THR A 567 -19.77 -30.19 10.35
C THR A 567 -19.25 -29.82 11.73
N ALA A 568 -18.03 -29.25 11.79
CA ALA A 568 -17.47 -28.70 13.02
C ALA A 568 -18.32 -27.55 13.58
N GLY A 569 -18.89 -26.71 12.71
CA GLY A 569 -19.83 -25.65 13.10
C GLY A 569 -21.12 -26.19 13.73
N TYR A 570 -21.71 -27.24 13.15
CA TYR A 570 -22.88 -27.91 13.76
C TYR A 570 -22.52 -28.55 15.10
N PHE A 571 -21.36 -29.19 15.20
CA PHE A 571 -20.85 -29.78 16.44
C PHE A 571 -20.64 -28.74 17.55
N TRP A 572 -20.10 -27.56 17.22
CA TRP A 572 -19.97 -26.45 18.15
C TRP A 572 -21.33 -26.07 18.76
N LEU A 573 -22.36 -25.87 17.94
CA LEU A 573 -23.67 -25.44 18.42
C LEU A 573 -24.40 -26.54 19.20
N LEU A 574 -24.48 -27.75 18.62
CA LEU A 574 -25.32 -28.83 19.16
C LEU A 574 -24.70 -29.53 20.36
N HIS A 575 -23.37 -29.60 20.44
CA HIS A 575 -22.69 -30.42 21.45
C HIS A 575 -21.78 -29.64 22.39
N VAL A 576 -21.02 -28.65 21.91
CA VAL A 576 -20.08 -27.91 22.75
C VAL A 576 -20.80 -26.79 23.49
N TYR A 577 -21.50 -25.91 22.76
CA TYR A 577 -22.17 -24.75 23.32
C TYR A 577 -23.33 -25.15 24.25
N SER A 578 -24.15 -26.14 23.85
CA SER A 578 -25.25 -26.66 24.67
C SER A 578 -24.78 -27.21 26.02
N ARG A 579 -23.69 -28.00 26.06
CA ARG A 579 -23.09 -28.52 27.30
C ARG A 579 -22.53 -27.41 28.17
N TRP A 580 -21.94 -26.38 27.56
CA TRP A 580 -21.45 -25.22 28.29
C TRP A 580 -22.59 -24.42 28.93
N GLU A 581 -23.71 -24.21 28.24
CA GLU A 581 -24.89 -23.55 28.81
C GLU A 581 -25.49 -24.34 29.96
N GLN A 582 -25.64 -25.66 29.80
CA GLN A 582 -26.10 -26.54 30.88
C GLN A 582 -25.18 -26.49 32.11
N PHE A 583 -23.87 -26.49 31.88
CA PHE A 583 -22.87 -26.35 32.94
C PHE A 583 -22.98 -24.98 33.65
N LEU A 584 -23.09 -23.88 32.89
CA LEU A 584 -23.27 -22.55 33.47
C LEU A 584 -24.55 -22.45 34.30
N ALA A 585 -25.66 -23.00 33.81
CA ALA A 585 -26.93 -23.04 34.55
C ALA A 585 -26.77 -23.81 35.87
N ALA A 586 -26.16 -25.00 35.83
CA ALA A 586 -25.92 -25.80 37.04
C ALA A 586 -24.97 -25.10 38.04
N CYS A 587 -24.04 -24.29 37.55
CA CYS A 587 -23.13 -23.50 38.38
C CYS A 587 -23.80 -22.33 39.10
N VAL A 588 -24.94 -21.82 38.61
CA VAL A 588 -25.66 -20.71 39.29
C VAL A 588 -26.16 -21.16 40.66
N ASP A 589 -26.67 -22.39 40.76
CA ASP A 589 -27.28 -22.95 41.97
C ASP A 589 -26.26 -23.61 42.92
N ASN A 590 -24.97 -23.67 42.56
CA ASN A 590 -23.95 -24.42 43.30
C ASN A 590 -22.68 -23.60 43.56
N LYS A 591 -22.80 -22.27 43.67
CA LYS A 591 -21.66 -21.35 43.93
C LYS A 591 -21.02 -21.57 45.31
N ASP A 592 -21.78 -22.14 46.24
CA ASP A 592 -21.38 -22.47 47.61
C ASP A 592 -20.45 -23.69 47.70
N LYS A 593 -20.34 -24.50 46.63
CA LYS A 593 -19.53 -25.73 46.60
C LYS A 593 -18.19 -25.51 45.88
N PRO A 594 -17.04 -25.48 46.59
CA PRO A 594 -15.75 -25.14 45.99
C PRO A 594 -15.29 -26.09 44.88
N SER A 595 -15.58 -27.40 44.99
CA SER A 595 -15.15 -28.40 44.00
C SER A 595 -16.10 -28.57 42.82
N PHE A 596 -17.28 -27.95 42.85
CA PHE A 596 -18.36 -28.24 41.89
C PHE A 596 -17.93 -28.05 40.43
N VAL A 597 -17.17 -26.97 40.16
CA VAL A 597 -16.64 -26.69 38.81
C VAL A 597 -15.75 -27.83 38.33
N LYS A 598 -14.79 -28.27 39.14
CA LYS A 598 -13.88 -29.37 38.82
C LYS A 598 -14.61 -30.69 38.54
N ASP A 599 -15.69 -30.94 39.26
CA ASP A 599 -16.44 -32.21 39.21
C ASP A 599 -17.43 -32.25 38.04
N ARG A 600 -18.04 -31.11 37.68
CA ARG A 600 -19.09 -31.02 36.65
C ARG A 600 -18.63 -30.40 35.33
N PHE A 601 -17.38 -29.98 35.20
CA PHE A 601 -16.88 -29.37 33.97
C PHE A 601 -16.97 -30.35 32.77
N PRO A 602 -17.69 -29.97 31.69
CA PRO A 602 -18.07 -30.90 30.63
C PRO A 602 -16.94 -31.32 29.68
N PHE A 603 -15.78 -30.63 29.70
CA PHE A 603 -14.67 -30.88 28.78
C PHE A 603 -13.41 -31.38 29.49
N LYS A 604 -13.57 -32.00 30.67
CA LYS A 604 -12.44 -32.41 31.53
C LYS A 604 -11.47 -33.36 30.82
N GLU A 605 -11.99 -34.34 30.09
CA GLU A 605 -11.17 -35.31 29.34
C GLU A 605 -10.38 -34.64 28.22
N PHE A 606 -10.98 -33.67 27.52
CA PHE A 606 -10.30 -32.92 26.45
C PHE A 606 -9.06 -32.16 26.97
N PHE A 607 -9.15 -31.55 28.15
CA PHE A 607 -8.06 -30.78 28.76
C PHE A 607 -7.15 -31.62 29.67
N SER A 608 -7.22 -32.95 29.60
CA SER A 608 -6.36 -33.84 30.42
C SER A 608 -4.88 -33.81 30.02
N ASN A 609 -4.57 -33.33 28.81
CA ASN A 609 -3.21 -33.21 28.26
C ASN A 609 -2.47 -31.93 28.69
N THR A 610 -3.02 -31.15 29.62
CA THR A 610 -2.36 -29.94 30.13
C THR A 610 -1.22 -30.30 31.09
N LEU A 611 -0.11 -29.54 31.05
CA LEU A 611 1.06 -29.78 31.90
C LEU A 611 0.76 -29.67 33.40
N LYS A 612 -0.25 -28.89 33.76
CA LYS A 612 -0.72 -28.70 35.14
C LYS A 612 -2.22 -29.01 35.20
N PRO A 613 -2.73 -29.52 36.34
CA PRO A 613 -4.17 -29.67 36.53
C PRO A 613 -4.86 -28.32 36.37
N VAL A 614 -5.85 -28.25 35.48
CA VAL A 614 -6.62 -27.01 35.23
C VAL A 614 -7.39 -26.55 36.46
N PHE A 615 -7.91 -27.50 37.25
CA PHE A 615 -8.76 -27.24 38.41
C PHE A 615 -8.14 -27.81 39.68
N ILE A 616 -8.11 -26.99 40.74
CA ILE A 616 -7.53 -27.37 42.02
C ILE A 616 -8.64 -27.90 42.94
N GLY A 617 -9.83 -27.29 42.90
CA GLY A 617 -11.01 -27.66 43.71
C GLY A 617 -11.13 -26.88 45.03
N GLU A 618 -10.28 -25.88 45.25
CA GLU A 618 -10.22 -25.09 46.49
C GLU A 618 -11.15 -23.87 46.50
N SER A 619 -11.45 -23.30 45.33
CA SER A 619 -12.26 -22.09 45.21
C SER A 619 -13.10 -22.15 43.94
N PHE A 620 -14.42 -22.03 44.11
CA PHE A 620 -15.37 -21.98 43.01
C PHE A 620 -15.01 -20.87 42.01
N GLU A 621 -14.65 -19.68 42.50
CA GLU A 621 -14.32 -18.54 41.64
C GLU A 621 -13.06 -18.76 40.81
N LYS A 622 -11.99 -19.32 41.41
CA LYS A 622 -10.74 -19.62 40.71
C LYS A 622 -10.95 -20.70 39.65
N ASP A 623 -11.64 -21.78 40.00
CA ASP A 623 -11.91 -22.87 39.07
C ASP A 623 -12.90 -22.42 37.98
N MET A 624 -13.91 -21.62 38.30
CA MET A 624 -14.84 -21.04 37.30
C MET A 624 -14.10 -20.12 36.31
N ARG A 625 -13.13 -19.35 36.79
CA ARG A 625 -12.27 -18.53 35.94
C ARG A 625 -11.44 -19.39 34.98
N ALA A 626 -10.84 -20.47 35.47
CA ALA A 626 -10.12 -21.43 34.64
C ALA A 626 -11.04 -22.13 33.62
N ALA A 627 -12.26 -22.52 34.03
CA ALA A 627 -13.26 -23.12 33.14
C ALA A 627 -13.66 -22.17 32.00
N LYS A 628 -13.83 -20.87 32.29
CA LYS A 628 -14.05 -19.84 31.27
C LYS A 628 -12.85 -19.66 30.34
N GLY A 629 -11.63 -19.86 30.84
CA GLY A 629 -10.40 -19.90 30.02
C GLY A 629 -10.39 -21.08 29.06
N CYS A 630 -10.67 -22.29 29.54
CA CYS A 630 -10.87 -23.48 28.71
C CYS A 630 -11.94 -23.27 27.64
N PHE A 631 -13.09 -22.71 28.00
CA PHE A 631 -14.15 -22.44 27.03
C PHE A 631 -13.75 -21.35 26.02
N ARG A 632 -12.96 -20.34 26.42
CA ARG A 632 -12.37 -19.38 25.49
C ARG A 632 -11.46 -20.07 24.48
N HIS A 633 -10.60 -20.99 24.92
CA HIS A 633 -9.74 -21.76 24.02
C HIS A 633 -10.57 -22.50 22.94
N LEU A 634 -11.63 -23.21 23.35
CA LEU A 634 -12.54 -23.86 22.42
C LEU A 634 -13.22 -22.85 21.48
N LYS A 635 -13.74 -21.74 22.02
CA LYS A 635 -14.36 -20.69 21.21
C LYS A 635 -13.41 -20.13 20.15
N THR A 636 -12.15 -19.91 20.49
CA THR A 636 -11.12 -19.44 19.55
C THR A 636 -10.86 -20.48 18.47
N MET A 637 -10.75 -21.76 18.84
CA MET A 637 -10.57 -22.87 17.89
C MET A 637 -11.70 -22.95 16.86
N PHE A 638 -12.96 -22.92 17.29
CA PHE A 638 -14.11 -22.95 16.37
C PHE A 638 -14.28 -21.65 15.58
N GLN A 639 -13.93 -20.50 16.16
CA GLN A 639 -13.89 -19.24 15.40
C GLN A 639 -12.85 -19.30 14.28
N GLU A 640 -11.66 -19.86 14.54
CA GLU A 640 -10.64 -20.06 13.50
C GLU A 640 -11.11 -21.02 12.41
N LEU A 641 -11.85 -22.09 12.76
CA LEU A 641 -12.43 -22.99 11.77
C LEU A 641 -13.48 -22.32 10.88
N GLU A 642 -14.34 -21.46 11.45
CA GLU A 642 -15.31 -20.70 10.66
C GLU A 642 -14.61 -19.72 9.72
N GLU A 643 -13.54 -19.08 10.17
CA GLU A 643 -12.67 -18.23 9.33
C GLU A 643 -12.01 -19.05 8.19
N CYS A 644 -11.67 -20.31 8.45
CA CYS A 644 -11.11 -21.25 7.46
C CYS A 644 -12.15 -21.79 6.46
N ARG A 645 -13.46 -21.70 6.75
CA ARG A 645 -14.53 -22.25 5.91
C ARG A 645 -14.50 -21.74 4.47
N ALA A 646 -14.17 -20.46 4.28
CA ALA A 646 -14.07 -19.87 2.95
C ALA A 646 -12.98 -20.53 2.08
N PHE A 647 -11.89 -21.01 2.68
CA PHE A 647 -10.79 -21.65 1.95
C PHE A 647 -11.17 -23.06 1.46
N GLU A 648 -12.14 -23.69 2.11
CA GLU A 648 -12.73 -24.96 1.67
C GLU A 648 -13.62 -24.77 0.43
N LEU A 649 -14.40 -23.69 0.39
CA LEU A 649 -15.31 -23.38 -0.70
C LEU A 649 -14.60 -22.88 -1.96
N LEU A 650 -13.56 -22.05 -1.79
CA LEU A 650 -12.81 -21.47 -2.89
C LEU A 650 -11.82 -22.49 -3.46
N LYS A 651 -11.89 -22.75 -4.76
CA LYS A 651 -11.05 -23.76 -5.43
C LYS A 651 -9.71 -23.22 -5.91
N SER A 652 -9.70 -22.00 -6.46
CA SER A 652 -8.48 -21.42 -7.00
C SER A 652 -7.63 -20.77 -5.90
N THR A 653 -6.32 -20.85 -6.06
CA THR A 653 -5.37 -20.20 -5.16
C THR A 653 -5.50 -18.68 -5.19
N ALA A 654 -5.81 -18.12 -6.38
CA ALA A 654 -6.04 -16.69 -6.55
C ALA A 654 -7.26 -16.19 -5.76
N ASP A 655 -8.38 -16.92 -5.81
CA ASP A 655 -9.59 -16.55 -5.08
C ASP A 655 -9.37 -16.63 -3.56
N ARG A 656 -8.67 -17.66 -3.08
CA ARG A 656 -8.28 -17.80 -1.67
C ARG A 656 -7.42 -16.63 -1.20
N ALA A 657 -6.44 -16.23 -2.00
CA ALA A 657 -5.60 -15.06 -1.72
C ALA A 657 -6.42 -13.76 -1.68
N ASN A 658 -7.36 -13.59 -2.62
CA ASN A 658 -8.24 -12.43 -2.68
C ASN A 658 -9.17 -12.37 -1.47
N TYR A 659 -9.76 -13.50 -1.05
CA TYR A 659 -10.55 -13.58 0.18
C TYR A 659 -9.72 -13.21 1.41
N LEU A 660 -8.50 -13.74 1.50
CA LEU A 660 -7.62 -13.45 2.63
C LEU A 660 -7.34 -11.95 2.74
N MET A 661 -7.01 -11.30 1.62
CA MET A 661 -6.75 -9.86 1.57
C MET A 661 -7.99 -9.00 1.84
N THR A 662 -9.15 -9.38 1.30
CA THR A 662 -10.37 -8.55 1.31
C THR A 662 -11.31 -8.84 2.48
N LYS A 663 -11.14 -9.96 3.20
CA LYS A 663 -12.02 -10.40 4.31
C LYS A 663 -11.25 -10.72 5.58
N GLN A 664 -10.24 -11.59 5.50
CA GLN A 664 -9.58 -12.15 6.68
C GLN A 664 -8.55 -11.21 7.33
N ALA A 665 -7.65 -10.62 6.54
CA ALA A 665 -6.57 -9.80 7.06
C ALA A 665 -7.10 -8.54 7.75
N LYS A 666 -6.54 -8.20 8.92
CA LYS A 666 -6.87 -6.99 9.67
C LYS A 666 -5.75 -5.96 9.62
N ILE A 667 -4.51 -6.42 9.53
CA ILE A 667 -3.33 -5.59 9.32
C ILE A 667 -2.72 -6.00 7.99
N VAL A 668 -2.82 -5.11 7.00
CA VAL A 668 -2.26 -5.31 5.66
C VAL A 668 -1.16 -4.31 5.48
N ALA A 669 0.03 -4.76 5.08
CA ALA A 669 1.18 -3.90 5.00
C ALA A 669 1.94 -4.09 3.68
N MET A 670 2.42 -2.99 3.12
CA MET A 670 3.10 -2.95 1.82
C MET A 670 4.01 -1.72 1.71
N THR A 671 4.87 -1.70 0.70
CA THR A 671 5.63 -0.49 0.37
C THR A 671 4.78 0.51 -0.42
N CYS A 672 5.15 1.79 -0.40
CA CYS A 672 4.49 2.82 -1.20
C CYS A 672 4.54 2.52 -2.71
N THR A 673 5.66 1.97 -3.20
CA THR A 673 5.80 1.51 -4.58
C THR A 673 4.80 0.41 -4.91
N HIS A 674 4.65 -0.59 -4.04
CA HIS A 674 3.68 -1.66 -4.27
C HIS A 674 2.24 -1.15 -4.22
N ALA A 675 1.93 -0.23 -3.30
CA ALA A 675 0.62 0.41 -3.21
C ALA A 675 0.27 1.17 -4.50
N ALA A 676 1.22 1.89 -5.09
CA ALA A 676 1.01 2.59 -6.35
C ALA A 676 0.82 1.62 -7.52
N LEU A 677 1.66 0.58 -7.63
CA LEU A 677 1.57 -0.42 -8.69
C LEU A 677 0.26 -1.23 -8.67
N LYS A 678 -0.24 -1.56 -7.48
CA LYS A 678 -1.40 -2.45 -7.30
C LYS A 678 -2.70 -1.73 -6.96
N ARG A 679 -2.73 -0.39 -7.04
CA ARG A 679 -3.92 0.42 -6.77
C ARG A 679 -5.14 -0.06 -7.54
N LYS A 680 -5.01 -0.24 -8.85
CA LYS A 680 -6.10 -0.66 -9.74
C LYS A 680 -6.68 -2.03 -9.33
N ASP A 681 -5.79 -2.99 -9.06
CA ASP A 681 -6.17 -4.33 -8.59
C ASP A 681 -6.91 -4.26 -7.24
N PHE A 682 -6.45 -3.41 -6.31
CA PHE A 682 -7.11 -3.22 -5.02
C PHE A 682 -8.51 -2.62 -5.16
N LEU A 683 -8.71 -1.68 -6.09
CA LEU A 683 -10.03 -1.10 -6.36
C LEU A 683 -10.97 -2.14 -6.98
N GLN A 684 -10.51 -2.92 -7.96
CA GLN A 684 -11.30 -3.99 -8.57
C GLN A 684 -11.72 -5.06 -7.56
N LEU A 685 -10.84 -5.39 -6.61
CA LEU A 685 -11.12 -6.33 -5.53
C LEU A 685 -11.97 -5.74 -4.40
N GLY A 686 -12.31 -4.44 -4.47
CA GLY A 686 -13.07 -3.75 -3.43
C GLY A 686 -12.36 -3.75 -2.08
N PHE A 687 -11.03 -3.63 -2.08
CA PHE A 687 -10.24 -3.57 -0.86
C PHE A 687 -10.61 -2.34 -0.02
N LYS A 688 -10.87 -2.56 1.26
CA LYS A 688 -11.29 -1.50 2.21
C LYS A 688 -10.36 -1.48 3.41
N GLY A 689 -9.75 -0.32 3.66
CA GLY A 689 -9.05 0.02 4.90
C GLY A 689 -9.74 1.19 5.58
N ARG A 690 -9.76 1.22 6.93
CA ARG A 690 -10.30 2.36 7.70
C ARG A 690 -9.21 3.24 8.31
N LYS A 691 -8.03 2.67 8.54
CA LYS A 691 -6.90 3.33 9.18
C LYS A 691 -5.66 3.16 8.33
N MET A 692 -4.81 4.18 8.32
CA MET A 692 -3.54 4.14 7.60
C MET A 692 -2.42 4.55 8.57
N VAL A 693 -1.37 3.76 8.63
CA VAL A 693 -0.13 4.06 9.36
C VAL A 693 1.00 4.11 8.33
N MET A 694 1.66 5.25 8.23
CA MET A 694 2.85 5.40 7.41
C MET A 694 4.11 5.33 8.29
N HIS A 695 5.08 4.51 7.92
CA HIS A 695 6.35 4.39 8.64
C HIS A 695 7.53 4.56 7.68
N GLY A 696 8.32 5.61 7.94
CA GLY A 696 9.49 5.99 7.15
C GLY A 696 10.79 5.52 7.75
#